data_AF-A0A1I1YDJ3-F1
#
_entry.id   AF-A0A1I1YDJ3-F1
#
_cell.length_a   1.000
_cell.length_b   1.000
_cell.length_c   1.000
_cell.angle_alpha   90.00
_cell.angle_beta   90.00
_cell.angle_gamma   90.00
#
_symmetry.space_group_name_H-M   'P 1'
#
loop_
_entity.id
_entity.type
_entity.pdbx_description
1 polymer ?
#
loop_
_entity_poly.entity_id
_entity_poly.type
_entity_poly.pdbx_seq_one_letter_code
_entity_poly.pdbx_strand_id
1 'polypeptide(L)'
;MKVYFFLAACFIAQQAQAQYPKIPKDVQEVSDKLLDSAKKHADEAWQKALPIVQQEARHGKPYVPFAARPTDLPQADILAFPGAEGGGAYTFGGRGGKVFVITSLEDNGPGTLREACESGGARTIVFNVAGIIHLKTPIMLRAPYVTIAGQTAPGNGVCIAGESFWIDTHDVVIRYLRFRRGETNVGRRDDALGGNPIGNIIIDHCSASWGLDENISLYRHMYNPGEGYQEEKLPTINITIQNCISSEALDTYNHAFGSTLGGENCSFIRNLWACNAGRNPSVGWFSVFNFVNNVVFNWKHRTVDGGDYRSQFNIINNYFKPGPITPTDDPVGHRLLKPESGRSKLKYQQYGRAYVSGNIMEGNDKVTRDNWDGGVQVEDLSDAGKYKEDMKSDKPMPMPHFTIMPTKDAYQYVLDNAGATLPERDPVDARVIEQVRTGKILYKENMSSTLGHEYITRRLGADSYKQGIIYDIRQVGGYPEYKGKPYKDTDGDGMPDEWEIRHKLNPKDASDAIKVGNGDGYTNIENFLNDIKGDKKSYTVVATERADKIVAALGIRNVQQSATVRDIIAQQYIDIKDTEKDTAALHQLHVRYLSKLSSVLTTEQVTKVKDGMTYGVLPVTYSAYLDMLPQLTSQQQRQIMSWLVEAREYAMDAGTSEKKHAWFGKYKGRINNYLSAAGIDMKKAEAEWKKRRDEK
;
A
#
# COMPACT_ATOMS: atom_id res chain seq x y z
N MET A 1 -53.07 10.50 -31.58
CA MET A 1 -52.52 11.64 -32.36
C MET A 1 -52.29 12.78 -31.38
N LYS A 2 -51.07 13.36 -31.37
CA LYS A 2 -50.57 14.52 -30.60
C LYS A 2 -50.29 14.27 -29.10
N VAL A 3 -49.04 13.97 -28.73
CA VAL A 3 -47.86 14.86 -28.50
C VAL A 3 -47.91 15.47 -27.10
N TYR A 4 -47.04 14.98 -26.19
CA TYR A 4 -46.25 15.75 -25.21
C TYR A 4 -45.19 14.81 -24.59
N PHE A 5 -44.03 14.71 -25.22
CA PHE A 5 -42.81 14.11 -24.64
C PHE A 5 -41.59 14.76 -25.32
N PHE A 6 -41.28 15.99 -24.96
CA PHE A 6 -39.99 16.64 -25.30
C PHE A 6 -39.82 17.85 -24.38
N LEU A 7 -39.22 17.64 -23.21
CA LEU A 7 -38.67 18.74 -22.39
C LEU A 7 -37.65 18.28 -21.32
N ALA A 8 -37.49 16.98 -21.06
CA ALA A 8 -36.50 16.48 -20.10
C ALA A 8 -35.10 16.20 -20.69
N ALA A 9 -34.94 16.11 -22.02
CA ALA A 9 -33.66 15.79 -22.66
C ALA A 9 -32.76 17.02 -22.91
N CYS A 10 -33.31 18.24 -22.93
CA CYS A 10 -32.54 19.45 -23.23
C CYS A 10 -31.77 20.01 -22.02
N PHE A 11 -32.23 19.75 -20.79
CA PHE A 11 -31.56 20.27 -19.58
C PHE A 11 -30.31 19.46 -19.18
N ILE A 12 -30.27 18.15 -19.46
CA ILE A 12 -29.10 17.29 -19.17
C ILE A 12 -27.95 17.60 -20.13
N ALA A 13 -28.24 17.89 -21.40
CA ALA A 13 -27.22 18.26 -22.38
C ALA A 13 -26.58 19.63 -22.10
N GLN A 14 -27.35 20.60 -21.58
CA GLN A 14 -26.82 21.93 -21.23
C GLN A 14 -25.94 21.92 -19.96
N GLN A 15 -26.24 21.11 -18.95
CA GLN A 15 -25.37 20.98 -17.77
C GLN A 15 -24.06 20.23 -18.08
N ALA A 16 -24.09 19.23 -18.96
CA ALA A 16 -22.89 18.50 -19.38
C ALA A 16 -21.93 19.37 -20.23
N GLN A 17 -22.47 20.27 -21.07
CA GLN A 17 -21.67 21.24 -21.84
C GLN A 17 -20.90 22.25 -20.96
N ALA A 18 -21.36 22.50 -19.73
CA ALA A 18 -20.71 23.43 -18.78
C ALA A 18 -19.71 22.75 -17.82
N GLN A 19 -19.45 21.44 -17.99
CA GLN A 19 -18.49 20.71 -17.15
C GLN A 19 -17.09 20.59 -17.76
N TYR A 20 -16.99 20.61 -19.08
CA TYR A 20 -15.74 20.40 -19.80
C TYR A 20 -15.29 21.68 -20.51
N PRO A 21 -13.97 21.92 -20.61
CA PRO A 21 -13.45 23.09 -21.30
C PRO A 21 -13.75 23.01 -22.80
N LYS A 22 -13.93 24.16 -23.42
CA LYS A 22 -14.02 24.26 -24.88
C LYS A 22 -12.60 24.25 -25.45
N ILE A 23 -12.19 23.10 -26.00
CA ILE A 23 -10.86 22.91 -26.58
C ILE A 23 -10.86 23.44 -28.03
N PRO A 24 -10.00 24.41 -28.38
CA PRO A 24 -9.81 24.81 -29.77
C PRO A 24 -9.31 23.65 -30.63
N LYS A 25 -9.74 23.60 -31.89
CA LYS A 25 -9.42 22.48 -32.79
C LYS A 25 -7.92 22.34 -33.03
N ASP A 26 -7.20 23.45 -33.19
CA ASP A 26 -5.75 23.50 -33.34
C ASP A 26 -5.01 22.97 -32.09
N VAL A 27 -5.50 23.31 -30.89
CA VAL A 27 -4.97 22.78 -29.62
C VAL A 27 -5.21 21.26 -29.52
N GLN A 28 -6.40 20.79 -29.92
CA GLN A 28 -6.71 19.36 -29.96
C GLN A 28 -5.81 18.62 -30.95
N GLU A 29 -5.65 19.14 -32.18
CA GLU A 29 -4.81 18.53 -33.22
C GLU A 29 -3.33 18.40 -32.79
N VAL A 30 -2.79 19.37 -32.03
CA VAL A 30 -1.44 19.28 -31.47
C VAL A 30 -1.34 18.18 -30.42
N SER A 31 -2.34 18.09 -29.54
CA SER A 31 -2.39 17.08 -28.46
C SER A 31 -2.55 15.67 -29.03
N ASP A 32 -3.41 15.51 -30.05
CA ASP A 32 -3.60 14.25 -30.76
C ASP A 32 -2.30 13.79 -31.43
N LYS A 33 -1.59 14.68 -32.13
CA LYS A 33 -0.29 14.35 -32.75
C LYS A 33 0.76 13.93 -31.74
N LEU A 34 0.83 14.59 -30.58
CA LEU A 34 1.75 14.21 -29.51
C LEU A 34 1.43 12.80 -29.00
N LEU A 35 0.15 12.52 -28.75
CA LEU A 35 -0.28 11.23 -28.25
C LEU A 35 -0.10 10.11 -29.29
N ASP A 36 -0.37 10.37 -30.56
CA ASP A 36 -0.14 9.41 -31.65
C ASP A 36 1.35 9.09 -31.79
N SER A 37 2.23 10.09 -31.66
CA SER A 37 3.68 9.87 -31.62
C SER A 37 4.10 9.03 -30.41
N ALA A 38 3.51 9.28 -29.23
CA ALA A 38 3.79 8.50 -28.02
C ALA A 38 3.32 7.05 -28.16
N LYS A 39 2.13 6.81 -28.73
CA LYS A 39 1.60 5.48 -29.01
C LYS A 39 2.47 4.73 -30.00
N LYS A 40 2.90 5.39 -31.09
CA LYS A 40 3.80 4.80 -32.08
C LYS A 40 5.12 4.37 -31.45
N HIS A 41 5.73 5.23 -30.62
CA HIS A 41 6.94 4.87 -29.87
C HIS A 41 6.70 3.65 -28.97
N ALA A 42 5.60 3.64 -28.21
CA ALA A 42 5.25 2.53 -27.33
C ALA A 42 4.97 1.23 -28.10
N ASP A 43 4.42 1.31 -29.31
CA ASP A 43 4.23 0.16 -30.21
C ASP A 43 5.58 -0.39 -30.67
N GLU A 44 6.51 0.47 -31.09
CA GLU A 44 7.87 0.07 -31.50
C GLU A 44 8.65 -0.56 -30.34
N ALA A 45 8.54 -0.01 -29.13
CA ALA A 45 9.09 -0.59 -27.91
C ALA A 45 8.45 -1.96 -27.58
N TRP A 46 7.13 -2.05 -27.67
CA TRP A 46 6.39 -3.29 -27.42
C TRP A 46 6.77 -4.40 -28.38
N GLN A 47 6.97 -4.10 -29.68
CA GLN A 47 7.43 -5.09 -30.66
C GLN A 47 8.81 -5.66 -30.33
N LYS A 48 9.68 -4.88 -29.69
CA LYS A 48 10.99 -5.35 -29.20
C LYS A 48 10.87 -6.17 -27.92
N ALA A 49 9.94 -5.79 -27.03
CA ALA A 49 9.70 -6.47 -25.76
C ALA A 49 8.95 -7.82 -25.92
N LEU A 50 8.04 -7.90 -26.88
CA LEU A 50 7.10 -9.02 -27.04
C LEU A 50 7.78 -10.40 -27.19
N PRO A 51 8.86 -10.58 -27.99
CA PRO A 51 9.54 -11.88 -28.07
C PRO A 51 10.09 -12.37 -26.73
N ILE A 52 10.59 -11.47 -25.88
CA ILE A 52 11.10 -11.79 -24.54
C ILE A 52 9.94 -12.20 -23.64
N VAL A 53 8.84 -11.44 -23.66
CA VAL A 53 7.62 -11.76 -22.90
C VAL A 53 7.07 -13.14 -23.30
N GLN A 54 7.03 -13.45 -24.60
CA GLN A 54 6.60 -14.76 -25.10
C GLN A 54 7.54 -15.89 -24.69
N GLN A 55 8.84 -15.62 -24.59
CA GLN A 55 9.81 -16.59 -24.11
C GLN A 55 9.61 -16.88 -22.62
N GLU A 56 9.48 -15.85 -21.77
CA GLU A 56 9.24 -16.03 -20.33
C GLU A 56 7.88 -16.67 -20.04
N ALA A 57 6.87 -16.41 -20.87
CA ALA A 57 5.56 -17.08 -20.78
C ALA A 57 5.67 -18.60 -20.88
N ARG A 58 6.60 -19.12 -21.68
CA ARG A 58 6.88 -20.57 -21.78
C ARG A 58 7.61 -21.13 -20.55
N HIS A 59 8.13 -20.26 -19.68
CA HIS A 59 8.90 -20.61 -18.48
C HIS A 59 8.19 -20.17 -17.18
N GLY A 60 6.85 -20.16 -17.18
CA GLY A 60 6.06 -19.94 -15.97
C GLY A 60 5.71 -18.47 -15.66
N LYS A 61 5.98 -17.53 -16.57
CA LYS A 61 5.57 -16.12 -16.46
C LYS A 61 4.57 -15.75 -17.58
N PRO A 62 3.35 -16.32 -17.59
CA PRO A 62 2.40 -16.14 -18.68
C PRO A 62 2.01 -14.67 -18.88
N TYR A 63 1.75 -14.26 -20.12
CA TYR A 63 1.12 -12.97 -20.43
C TYR A 63 -0.37 -13.20 -20.73
N VAL A 64 -1.25 -12.63 -19.91
CA VAL A 64 -2.69 -12.91 -19.94
C VAL A 64 -3.47 -11.60 -20.13
N PRO A 65 -3.52 -11.06 -21.36
CA PRO A 65 -4.12 -9.75 -21.62
C PRO A 65 -5.65 -9.70 -21.49
N PHE A 66 -6.29 -10.87 -21.37
CA PHE A 66 -7.75 -11.04 -21.27
C PHE A 66 -8.21 -11.40 -19.85
N ALA A 67 -7.34 -11.29 -18.85
CA ALA A 67 -7.67 -11.71 -17.49
C ALA A 67 -8.83 -10.89 -16.91
N ALA A 68 -9.90 -11.54 -16.46
CA ALA A 68 -11.12 -10.88 -16.00
C ALA A 68 -11.62 -11.39 -14.64
N ARG A 69 -11.09 -12.52 -14.16
CA ARG A 69 -11.41 -13.12 -12.87
C ARG A 69 -10.16 -13.19 -12.01
N PRO A 70 -10.25 -13.01 -10.67
CA PRO A 70 -9.09 -13.09 -9.77
C PRO A 70 -8.18 -14.31 -9.96
N THR A 71 -8.71 -15.43 -10.43
CA THR A 71 -7.96 -16.68 -10.67
C THR A 71 -7.30 -16.79 -12.05
N ASP A 72 -7.53 -15.84 -12.96
CA ASP A 72 -6.98 -15.88 -14.32
C ASP A 72 -5.47 -15.55 -14.34
N LEU A 73 -4.99 -14.80 -13.35
CA LEU A 73 -3.57 -14.50 -13.17
C LEU A 73 -2.98 -15.37 -12.05
N PRO A 74 -1.80 -16.01 -12.28
CA PRO A 74 -1.13 -16.77 -11.23
C PRO A 74 -0.73 -15.86 -10.07
N GLN A 75 -0.68 -16.41 -8.86
CA GLN A 75 -0.17 -15.72 -7.67
C GLN A 75 1.19 -16.32 -7.27
N ALA A 76 2.08 -15.51 -6.72
CA ALA A 76 3.33 -16.01 -6.14
C ALA A 76 3.07 -16.79 -4.85
N ASP A 77 3.98 -17.71 -4.50
CA ASP A 77 3.89 -18.48 -3.25
C ASP A 77 4.26 -17.66 -2.00
N ILE A 78 4.89 -16.50 -2.20
CA ILE A 78 5.30 -15.55 -1.16
C ILE A 78 4.75 -14.15 -1.46
N LEU A 79 4.65 -13.32 -0.42
CA LEU A 79 4.23 -11.93 -0.57
C LEU A 79 5.15 -11.16 -1.52
N ALA A 80 4.60 -10.19 -2.25
CA ALA A 80 5.35 -9.29 -3.12
C ALA A 80 6.52 -8.61 -2.38
N PHE A 81 6.29 -8.26 -1.12
CA PHE A 81 7.27 -7.80 -0.14
C PHE A 81 6.69 -7.97 1.28
N PRO A 82 7.52 -7.99 2.34
CA PRO A 82 7.02 -7.99 3.72
C PRO A 82 6.09 -6.80 3.99
N GLY A 83 4.86 -7.09 4.42
CA GLY A 83 3.81 -6.08 4.65
C GLY A 83 2.93 -5.77 3.43
N ALA A 84 3.09 -6.48 2.31
CA ALA A 84 2.09 -6.50 1.24
C ALA A 84 0.81 -7.20 1.74
N GLU A 85 -0.34 -6.55 1.58
CA GLU A 85 -1.63 -7.10 1.98
C GLU A 85 -2.66 -6.95 0.85
N GLY A 86 -3.87 -7.50 1.04
CA GLY A 86 -4.97 -7.33 0.10
C GLY A 86 -4.86 -8.16 -1.19
N GLY A 87 -5.67 -7.78 -2.18
CA GLY A 87 -5.81 -8.54 -3.43
C GLY A 87 -4.54 -8.62 -4.29
N GLY A 88 -3.62 -7.66 -4.16
CA GLY A 88 -2.33 -7.63 -4.85
C GLY A 88 -1.15 -8.15 -4.02
N ALA A 89 -1.42 -8.73 -2.84
CA ALA A 89 -0.37 -9.11 -1.89
C ALA A 89 0.66 -10.11 -2.45
N TYR A 90 0.24 -10.96 -3.39
CA TYR A 90 1.04 -12.04 -3.97
C TYR A 90 1.43 -11.78 -5.44
N THR A 91 1.45 -10.51 -5.85
CA THR A 91 2.00 -10.11 -7.16
C THR A 91 3.46 -10.55 -7.30
N PHE A 92 3.83 -11.13 -8.46
CA PHE A 92 5.21 -11.55 -8.72
C PHE A 92 6.17 -10.36 -8.83
N GLY A 93 5.72 -9.27 -9.45
CA GLY A 93 6.57 -8.14 -9.80
C GLY A 93 7.76 -8.59 -10.65
N GLY A 94 8.91 -7.96 -10.43
CA GLY A 94 10.17 -8.21 -11.14
C GLY A 94 11.00 -9.40 -10.66
N ARG A 95 10.49 -10.24 -9.76
CA ARG A 95 11.28 -11.27 -9.05
C ARG A 95 12.03 -12.20 -10.00
N GLY A 96 13.32 -12.40 -9.70
CA GLY A 96 14.24 -13.23 -10.49
C GLY A 96 14.50 -12.71 -11.91
N GLY A 97 14.04 -11.51 -12.22
CA GLY A 97 14.25 -10.83 -13.49
C GLY A 97 15.50 -9.97 -13.51
N LYS A 98 15.72 -9.27 -14.61
CA LYS A 98 16.86 -8.35 -14.78
C LYS A 98 16.74 -7.15 -13.84
N VAL A 99 17.85 -6.70 -13.25
CA VAL A 99 17.88 -5.42 -12.53
C VAL A 99 18.24 -4.29 -13.50
N PHE A 100 17.48 -3.19 -13.44
CA PHE A 100 17.77 -1.94 -14.14
C PHE A 100 18.08 -0.86 -13.10
N VAL A 101 19.30 -0.33 -13.16
CA VAL A 101 19.72 0.80 -12.33
C VAL A 101 19.54 2.10 -13.11
N ILE A 102 18.59 2.92 -12.68
CA ILE A 102 18.33 4.23 -13.27
C ILE A 102 19.44 5.19 -12.82
N THR A 103 20.15 5.74 -13.80
CA THR A 103 21.31 6.63 -13.62
C THR A 103 21.13 7.97 -14.32
N SER A 104 19.98 8.18 -14.99
CA SER A 104 19.64 9.40 -15.72
C SER A 104 18.23 9.89 -15.40
N LEU A 105 18.09 11.21 -15.31
CA LEU A 105 16.79 11.89 -15.15
C LEU A 105 16.14 12.26 -16.49
N GLU A 106 16.83 11.98 -17.60
CA GLU A 106 16.26 12.21 -18.93
C GLU A 106 15.03 11.35 -19.18
N ASP A 107 14.14 11.85 -20.02
CA ASP A 107 12.88 11.16 -20.36
C ASP A 107 13.09 9.86 -21.15
N ASN A 108 14.17 9.77 -21.93
CA ASN A 108 14.45 8.61 -22.79
C ASN A 108 15.96 8.44 -23.02
N GLY A 109 16.36 7.22 -23.40
CA GLY A 109 17.73 6.82 -23.67
C GLY A 109 18.32 5.92 -22.58
N PRO A 110 19.61 5.56 -22.70
CA PRO A 110 20.27 4.66 -21.75
C PRO A 110 20.21 5.16 -20.30
N GLY A 111 19.90 4.25 -19.38
CA GLY A 111 19.87 4.51 -17.94
C GLY A 111 18.64 5.30 -17.46
N THR A 112 17.61 5.44 -18.30
CA THR A 112 16.37 6.17 -17.98
C THR A 112 15.26 5.23 -17.51
N LEU A 113 14.31 5.79 -16.75
CA LEU A 113 13.10 5.05 -16.33
C LEU A 113 12.32 4.52 -17.53
N ARG A 114 12.21 5.29 -18.62
CA ARG A 114 11.47 4.89 -19.82
C ARG A 114 12.07 3.65 -20.47
N GLU A 115 13.40 3.62 -20.67
CA GLU A 115 14.09 2.44 -21.21
C GLU A 115 13.79 1.18 -20.38
N ALA A 116 13.85 1.29 -19.05
CA ALA A 116 13.58 0.17 -18.16
C ALA A 116 12.10 -0.27 -18.21
N CYS A 117 11.15 0.67 -18.26
CA CYS A 117 9.72 0.37 -18.37
C CYS A 117 9.35 -0.28 -19.71
N GLU A 118 9.99 0.15 -20.80
CA GLU A 118 9.76 -0.32 -22.16
C GLU A 118 10.48 -1.63 -22.49
N SER A 119 11.40 -2.07 -21.63
CA SER A 119 12.09 -3.35 -21.77
C SER A 119 11.16 -4.54 -21.52
N GLY A 120 11.32 -5.59 -22.34
CA GLY A 120 10.63 -6.86 -22.16
C GLY A 120 11.26 -7.74 -21.08
N GLY A 121 10.47 -8.70 -20.60
CA GLY A 121 10.88 -9.64 -19.56
C GLY A 121 10.72 -9.10 -18.14
N ALA A 122 10.84 -10.00 -17.18
CA ALA A 122 10.73 -9.66 -15.78
C ALA A 122 11.88 -8.76 -15.35
N ARG A 123 11.58 -7.71 -14.58
CA ARG A 123 12.59 -6.72 -14.21
C ARG A 123 12.32 -5.99 -12.90
N THR A 124 13.39 -5.72 -12.17
CA THR A 124 13.37 -4.85 -11.00
C THR A 124 14.08 -3.55 -11.35
N ILE A 125 13.39 -2.43 -11.20
CA ILE A 125 13.86 -1.09 -11.52
C ILE A 125 14.20 -0.38 -10.20
N VAL A 126 15.45 0.00 -10.06
CA VAL A 126 16.00 0.73 -8.89
C VAL A 126 16.65 2.03 -9.36
N PHE A 127 16.74 3.01 -8.48
CA PHE A 127 17.27 4.34 -8.76
C PHE A 127 18.60 4.57 -8.03
N ASN A 128 19.62 5.00 -8.78
CA ASN A 128 20.87 5.56 -8.26
C ASN A 128 21.00 7.04 -8.66
N VAL A 129 19.86 7.74 -8.76
CA VAL A 129 19.74 9.18 -9.00
C VAL A 129 18.60 9.75 -8.16
N ALA A 130 18.72 11.03 -7.83
CA ALA A 130 17.66 11.80 -7.19
C ALA A 130 17.31 12.98 -8.09
N GLY A 131 16.02 13.30 -8.20
CA GLY A 131 15.59 14.33 -9.13
C GLY A 131 14.18 14.16 -9.65
N ILE A 132 13.79 15.10 -10.49
CA ILE A 132 12.54 15.02 -11.26
C ILE A 132 12.86 14.37 -12.60
N ILE A 133 12.21 13.24 -12.88
CA ILE A 133 12.16 12.65 -14.22
C ILE A 133 10.98 13.31 -14.92
N HIS A 134 11.29 14.27 -15.79
CA HIS A 134 10.27 15.08 -16.47
C HIS A 134 9.88 14.42 -17.79
N LEU A 135 8.74 13.74 -17.78
CA LEU A 135 8.23 13.01 -18.93
C LEU A 135 7.76 13.98 -20.02
N LYS A 136 8.15 13.73 -21.28
CA LYS A 136 7.69 14.51 -22.44
C LYS A 136 6.45 13.91 -23.10
N THR A 137 6.28 12.60 -22.93
CA THR A 137 5.14 11.80 -23.37
C THR A 137 4.79 10.80 -22.25
N PRO A 138 3.57 10.23 -22.20
CA PRO A 138 3.27 9.23 -21.20
C PRO A 138 4.21 8.01 -21.29
N ILE A 139 4.52 7.39 -20.15
CA ILE A 139 5.10 6.04 -20.13
C ILE A 139 3.93 5.05 -20.17
N MET A 140 3.91 4.16 -21.17
CA MET A 140 2.91 3.10 -21.33
C MET A 140 3.53 1.76 -20.92
N LEU A 141 3.36 1.36 -19.67
CA LEU A 141 3.94 0.14 -19.11
C LEU A 141 3.17 -1.09 -19.60
N ARG A 142 3.58 -1.62 -20.77
CA ARG A 142 2.92 -2.77 -21.42
C ARG A 142 3.54 -4.12 -21.08
N ALA A 143 4.85 -4.19 -20.84
CA ALA A 143 5.53 -5.43 -20.49
C ALA A 143 5.30 -5.80 -19.01
N PRO A 144 4.73 -6.99 -18.71
CA PRO A 144 4.39 -7.42 -17.34
C PRO A 144 5.62 -7.75 -16.49
N TYR A 145 5.39 -8.19 -15.25
CA TYR A 145 6.41 -8.68 -14.31
C TYR A 145 7.47 -7.62 -13.96
N VAL A 146 7.03 -6.55 -13.30
CA VAL A 146 7.90 -5.41 -12.99
C VAL A 146 7.77 -4.95 -11.56
N THR A 147 8.91 -4.71 -10.90
CA THR A 147 9.00 -4.02 -9.62
C THR A 147 9.68 -2.68 -9.85
N ILE A 148 9.09 -1.58 -9.41
CA ILE A 148 9.68 -0.24 -9.46
C ILE A 148 9.83 0.27 -8.04
N ALA A 149 11.08 0.41 -7.59
CA ALA A 149 11.44 0.62 -6.19
C ALA A 149 12.05 2.01 -5.97
N GLY A 150 11.19 3.02 -5.74
CA GLY A 150 11.60 4.40 -5.50
C GLY A 150 12.45 4.59 -4.23
N GLN A 151 12.36 3.67 -3.27
CA GLN A 151 13.07 3.77 -1.99
C GLN A 151 14.60 3.65 -2.11
N THR A 152 15.13 3.16 -3.25
CA THR A 152 16.58 3.07 -3.46
C THR A 152 17.21 4.39 -3.87
N ALA A 153 16.39 5.34 -4.35
CA ALA A 153 16.89 6.63 -4.80
C ALA A 153 17.68 7.32 -3.66
N PRO A 154 18.83 7.93 -3.94
CA PRO A 154 19.59 8.65 -2.93
C PRO A 154 18.89 9.95 -2.48
N GLY A 155 19.33 10.49 -1.34
CA GLY A 155 18.94 11.83 -0.87
C GLY A 155 17.42 12.01 -0.74
N ASN A 156 16.86 13.01 -1.43
CA ASN A 156 15.42 13.32 -1.37
C ASN A 156 14.56 12.41 -2.27
N GLY A 157 15.18 11.51 -3.04
CA GLY A 157 14.50 10.55 -3.90
C GLY A 157 14.12 11.08 -5.28
N VAL A 158 13.15 10.42 -5.92
CA VAL A 158 12.72 10.72 -7.29
C VAL A 158 11.25 11.15 -7.35
N CYS A 159 10.94 11.95 -8.37
CA CYS A 159 9.58 12.36 -8.72
C CYS A 159 9.36 12.24 -10.22
N ILE A 160 8.25 11.63 -10.63
CA ILE A 160 7.80 11.54 -12.01
C ILE A 160 6.84 12.71 -12.26
N ALA A 161 7.10 13.51 -13.29
CA ALA A 161 6.37 14.75 -13.54
C ALA A 161 6.17 15.03 -15.04
N GLY A 162 5.37 16.05 -15.37
CA GLY A 162 5.15 16.54 -16.74
C GLY A 162 4.08 15.75 -17.50
N GLU A 163 4.17 14.43 -17.48
CA GLU A 163 3.21 13.54 -18.14
C GLU A 163 2.82 12.34 -17.25
N SER A 164 1.90 11.55 -17.78
CA SER A 164 1.19 10.49 -17.06
C SER A 164 2.00 9.20 -17.06
N PHE A 165 1.93 8.43 -15.97
CA PHE A 165 2.42 7.06 -15.95
C PHE A 165 1.25 6.09 -16.08
N TRP A 166 1.21 5.32 -17.17
CA TRP A 166 0.14 4.37 -17.45
C TRP A 166 0.59 2.93 -17.18
N ILE A 167 -0.15 2.24 -16.31
CA ILE A 167 -0.03 0.81 -16.10
C ILE A 167 -0.97 0.12 -17.09
N ASP A 168 -0.41 -0.46 -18.15
CA ASP A 168 -1.15 -1.09 -19.26
C ASP A 168 -0.93 -2.61 -19.30
N THR A 169 -0.71 -3.23 -18.14
CA THR A 169 -0.31 -4.64 -18.02
C THR A 169 -0.70 -5.27 -16.68
N HIS A 170 -0.22 -6.49 -16.42
CA HIS A 170 -0.33 -7.19 -15.15
C HIS A 170 1.03 -7.48 -14.48
N ASP A 171 0.99 -7.90 -13.21
CA ASP A 171 2.14 -8.22 -12.36
C ASP A 171 3.09 -7.03 -12.12
N VAL A 172 2.55 -6.00 -11.46
CA VAL A 172 3.23 -4.72 -11.22
C VAL A 172 3.32 -4.42 -9.73
N VAL A 173 4.54 -4.18 -9.24
CA VAL A 173 4.83 -3.66 -7.90
C VAL A 173 5.41 -2.25 -8.05
N ILE A 174 4.79 -1.24 -7.44
CA ILE A 174 5.35 0.11 -7.39
C ILE A 174 5.43 0.55 -5.94
N ARG A 175 6.61 0.98 -5.50
CA ARG A 175 6.83 1.45 -4.13
C ARG A 175 7.57 2.78 -4.07
N TYR A 176 7.18 3.64 -3.13
CA TYR A 176 7.92 4.86 -2.77
C TYR A 176 8.18 5.82 -3.93
N LEU A 177 7.27 5.87 -4.91
CA LEU A 177 7.34 6.82 -6.02
C LEU A 177 6.35 7.99 -5.85
N ARG A 178 6.72 9.10 -6.46
CA ARG A 178 5.89 10.30 -6.55
C ARG A 178 5.47 10.52 -7.99
N PHE A 179 4.17 10.64 -8.22
CA PHE A 179 3.55 10.99 -9.49
C PHE A 179 2.94 12.38 -9.34
N ARG A 180 3.65 13.40 -9.78
CA ARG A 180 3.23 14.80 -9.68
C ARG A 180 3.15 15.38 -11.09
N ARG A 181 2.03 15.14 -11.79
CA ARG A 181 1.93 15.48 -13.22
C ARG A 181 2.07 16.99 -13.46
N GLY A 182 1.30 17.81 -12.76
CA GLY A 182 1.43 19.28 -12.70
C GLY A 182 1.22 20.05 -14.00
N GLU A 183 0.99 19.37 -15.13
CA GLU A 183 0.69 19.96 -16.43
C GLU A 183 -0.77 20.43 -16.50
N THR A 184 -0.99 21.57 -17.15
CA THR A 184 -2.29 22.28 -17.27
C THR A 184 -2.74 22.48 -18.71
N ASN A 185 -2.10 21.84 -19.70
CA ASN A 185 -2.54 21.90 -21.09
C ASN A 185 -3.98 21.37 -21.25
N VAL A 186 -4.89 22.24 -21.70
CA VAL A 186 -6.32 21.92 -21.89
C VAL A 186 -6.56 20.79 -22.90
N GLY A 187 -5.74 20.68 -23.94
CA GLY A 187 -5.84 19.64 -24.97
C GLY A 187 -5.31 18.28 -24.50
N ARG A 188 -4.55 18.26 -23.41
CA ARG A 188 -3.95 17.07 -22.84
C ARG A 188 -4.21 17.01 -21.34
N ARG A 189 -5.43 16.57 -21.00
CA ARG A 189 -5.85 16.25 -19.64
C ARG A 189 -5.67 14.77 -19.38
N ASP A 190 -5.19 14.43 -18.18
CA ASP A 190 -5.02 13.04 -17.77
C ASP A 190 -4.74 12.92 -16.27
N ASP A 191 -4.65 11.66 -15.86
CA ASP A 191 -4.29 11.25 -14.53
C ASP A 191 -2.79 11.39 -14.25
N ALA A 192 -2.41 11.52 -12.98
CA ALA A 192 -0.99 11.40 -12.62
C ALA A 192 -0.50 9.94 -12.73
N LEU A 193 -1.30 9.00 -12.21
CA LEU A 193 -1.08 7.56 -12.30
C LEU A 193 -2.38 6.87 -12.79
N GLY A 194 -2.33 6.18 -13.93
CA GLY A 194 -3.54 5.61 -14.53
C GLY A 194 -3.25 4.48 -15.51
N GLY A 195 -4.03 4.42 -16.60
CA GLY A 195 -3.82 3.50 -17.73
C GLY A 195 -4.93 2.46 -17.92
N ASN A 196 -4.55 1.31 -18.47
CA ASN A 196 -5.38 0.13 -18.69
C ASN A 196 -4.87 -1.06 -17.86
N PRO A 197 -4.97 -0.99 -16.52
CA PRO A 197 -4.43 -2.02 -15.63
C PRO A 197 -5.21 -3.34 -15.75
N ILE A 198 -4.48 -4.43 -15.93
CA ILE A 198 -5.04 -5.77 -16.10
C ILE A 198 -5.21 -6.44 -14.75
N GLY A 199 -4.13 -6.64 -13.98
CA GLY A 199 -4.25 -7.19 -12.64
C GLY A 199 -2.95 -7.65 -11.99
N ASN A 200 -3.04 -8.19 -10.78
CA ASN A 200 -1.88 -8.44 -9.91
C ASN A 200 -1.04 -7.17 -9.73
N ILE A 201 -1.63 -6.16 -9.13
CA ILE A 201 -0.99 -4.84 -8.98
C ILE A 201 -0.96 -4.45 -7.52
N ILE A 202 0.22 -4.08 -7.01
CA ILE A 202 0.35 -3.45 -5.70
C ILE A 202 1.09 -2.13 -5.79
N ILE A 203 0.43 -1.08 -5.32
CA ILE A 203 0.97 0.28 -5.19
C ILE A 203 1.08 0.55 -3.69
N ASP A 204 2.30 0.68 -3.19
CA ASP A 204 2.59 0.85 -1.76
C ASP A 204 3.42 2.10 -1.51
N HIS A 205 3.07 2.91 -0.52
CA HIS A 205 3.83 4.12 -0.17
C HIS A 205 4.09 5.05 -1.36
N CYS A 206 3.12 5.23 -2.26
CA CYS A 206 3.26 6.17 -3.38
C CYS A 206 2.45 7.44 -3.13
N SER A 207 2.87 8.54 -3.73
CA SER A 207 2.14 9.82 -3.66
C SER A 207 1.77 10.28 -5.06
N ALA A 208 0.48 10.50 -5.29
CA ALA A 208 -0.04 11.05 -6.53
C ALA A 208 -0.66 12.42 -6.27
N SER A 209 -0.28 13.42 -7.06
CA SER A 209 -0.85 14.77 -6.95
C SER A 209 -0.86 15.48 -8.30
N TRP A 210 -1.64 16.55 -8.35
CA TRP A 210 -1.65 17.49 -9.46
C TRP A 210 -1.99 16.82 -10.81
N GLY A 211 -2.85 15.80 -10.78
CA GLY A 211 -3.54 15.29 -11.97
C GLY A 211 -4.51 16.34 -12.51
N LEU A 212 -4.75 16.33 -13.82
CA LEU A 212 -5.66 17.27 -14.49
C LEU A 212 -7.00 16.61 -14.88
N ASP A 213 -7.07 15.28 -14.75
CA ASP A 213 -8.31 14.52 -14.62
C ASP A 213 -8.38 13.94 -13.19
N GLU A 214 -7.88 12.74 -12.91
CA GLU A 214 -7.74 12.23 -11.54
C GLU A 214 -6.27 12.17 -11.06
N ASN A 215 -6.00 12.02 -9.76
CA ASN A 215 -4.63 11.68 -9.35
C ASN A 215 -4.32 10.20 -9.62
N ILE A 216 -5.28 9.30 -9.34
CA ILE A 216 -5.10 7.85 -9.50
C ILE A 216 -6.35 7.21 -10.13
N SER A 217 -6.21 6.50 -11.24
CA SER A 217 -7.33 5.72 -11.82
C SER A 217 -6.94 4.30 -12.22
N LEU A 218 -7.41 3.32 -11.44
CA LEU A 218 -7.11 1.89 -11.67
C LEU A 218 -8.37 1.07 -11.35
N TYR A 219 -9.08 0.60 -12.38
CA TYR A 219 -10.35 -0.12 -12.19
C TYR A 219 -10.77 -1.06 -13.33
N ARG A 220 -10.29 -0.80 -14.56
CA ARG A 220 -10.61 -1.58 -15.76
C ARG A 220 -9.49 -1.50 -16.79
N HIS A 221 -9.45 -2.47 -17.69
CA HIS A 221 -8.73 -2.38 -18.95
C HIS A 221 -9.67 -2.60 -20.14
N MET A 222 -9.26 -2.11 -21.30
CA MET A 222 -9.92 -2.39 -22.57
C MET A 222 -9.13 -3.50 -23.28
N TYR A 223 -9.75 -4.65 -23.48
CA TYR A 223 -9.15 -5.80 -24.13
C TYR A 223 -9.61 -5.89 -25.59
N ASN A 224 -8.65 -6.00 -26.51
CA ASN A 224 -8.93 -6.23 -27.92
C ASN A 224 -8.59 -7.70 -28.28
N PRO A 225 -9.60 -8.55 -28.55
CA PRO A 225 -9.36 -9.95 -28.92
C PRO A 225 -8.82 -10.16 -30.34
N GLY A 226 -8.79 -9.12 -31.18
CA GLY A 226 -8.18 -9.15 -32.51
C GLY A 226 -9.07 -8.57 -33.61
N GLU A 227 -8.59 -8.63 -34.84
CA GLU A 227 -9.28 -8.09 -36.01
C GLU A 227 -10.69 -8.69 -36.18
N GLY A 228 -11.67 -7.83 -36.42
CA GLY A 228 -13.07 -8.23 -36.61
C GLY A 228 -13.89 -8.38 -35.34
N TYR A 229 -13.28 -8.28 -34.16
CA TYR A 229 -13.97 -8.33 -32.87
C TYR A 229 -14.13 -6.94 -32.23
N GLN A 230 -15.17 -6.78 -31.41
CA GLN A 230 -15.37 -5.56 -30.63
C GLN A 230 -14.45 -5.55 -29.41
N GLU A 231 -13.95 -4.37 -29.05
CA GLU A 231 -13.18 -4.17 -27.83
C GLU A 231 -14.06 -4.43 -26.59
N GLU A 232 -13.52 -5.19 -25.64
CA GLU A 232 -14.21 -5.59 -24.43
C GLU A 232 -13.71 -4.79 -23.22
N LYS A 233 -14.64 -4.28 -22.42
CA LYS A 233 -14.31 -3.63 -21.15
C LYS A 233 -14.24 -4.68 -20.05
N LEU A 234 -13.05 -4.95 -19.53
CA LEU A 234 -12.80 -5.97 -18.51
C LEU A 234 -12.35 -5.33 -17.17
N PRO A 235 -12.60 -5.97 -16.02
CA PRO A 235 -12.14 -5.47 -14.74
C PRO A 235 -10.63 -5.50 -14.63
N THR A 236 -10.06 -4.60 -13.83
CA THR A 236 -8.77 -4.88 -13.20
C THR A 236 -8.97 -5.94 -12.12
N ILE A 237 -8.07 -6.92 -12.00
CA ILE A 237 -8.18 -7.98 -10.98
C ILE A 237 -7.00 -7.96 -10.00
N ASN A 238 -7.20 -8.37 -8.75
CA ASN A 238 -6.11 -8.53 -7.76
C ASN A 238 -5.28 -7.25 -7.58
N ILE A 239 -5.93 -6.17 -7.15
CA ILE A 239 -5.28 -4.87 -6.97
C ILE A 239 -5.22 -4.47 -5.49
N THR A 240 -4.10 -3.93 -5.05
CA THR A 240 -3.97 -3.25 -3.77
C THR A 240 -3.33 -1.88 -3.93
N ILE A 241 -3.96 -0.86 -3.36
CA ILE A 241 -3.33 0.43 -3.10
C ILE A 241 -3.28 0.58 -1.59
N GLN A 242 -2.07 0.60 -1.03
CA GLN A 242 -1.86 0.69 0.41
C GLN A 242 -0.88 1.79 0.79
N ASN A 243 -1.13 2.46 1.91
CA ASN A 243 -0.23 3.47 2.45
C ASN A 243 0.10 4.58 1.43
N CYS A 244 -0.80 4.94 0.52
CA CYS A 244 -0.56 5.94 -0.53
C CYS A 244 -1.24 7.29 -0.21
N ILE A 245 -0.79 8.36 -0.86
CA ILE A 245 -1.43 9.68 -0.86
C ILE A 245 -2.02 9.97 -2.25
N SER A 246 -3.26 10.45 -2.29
CA SER A 246 -3.87 11.14 -3.43
C SER A 246 -4.29 12.54 -2.98
N SER A 247 -3.62 13.58 -3.47
CA SER A 247 -3.88 14.93 -3.00
C SER A 247 -3.82 16.01 -4.07
N GLU A 248 -4.60 17.07 -3.87
CA GLU A 248 -4.50 18.32 -4.63
C GLU A 248 -4.59 18.13 -6.16
N ALA A 249 -5.53 17.32 -6.64
CA ALA A 249 -5.86 17.31 -8.07
C ALA A 249 -6.20 18.74 -8.56
N LEU A 250 -5.86 19.07 -9.81
CA LEU A 250 -5.93 20.44 -10.32
C LEU A 250 -7.34 20.82 -10.78
N ASP A 251 -7.87 21.89 -10.19
CA ASP A 251 -9.20 22.45 -10.53
C ASP A 251 -9.16 23.42 -11.72
N THR A 252 -8.06 23.42 -12.49
CA THR A 252 -7.87 24.32 -13.65
C THR A 252 -9.06 24.24 -14.62
N TYR A 253 -9.63 23.03 -14.79
CA TYR A 253 -10.78 22.78 -15.65
C TYR A 253 -11.96 22.11 -14.94
N ASN A 254 -12.25 22.50 -13.69
CA ASN A 254 -13.39 22.02 -12.89
C ASN A 254 -13.38 20.49 -12.58
N HIS A 255 -12.22 19.85 -12.64
CA HIS A 255 -12.07 18.39 -12.51
C HIS A 255 -10.95 18.04 -11.51
N ALA A 256 -10.91 18.69 -10.35
CA ALA A 256 -9.97 18.35 -9.27
C ALA A 256 -10.37 17.05 -8.53
N PHE A 257 -10.23 15.89 -9.17
CA PHE A 257 -10.72 14.62 -8.63
C PHE A 257 -9.60 13.70 -8.10
N GLY A 258 -9.87 13.05 -6.96
CA GLY A 258 -8.88 12.24 -6.26
C GLY A 258 -8.57 10.94 -7.00
N SER A 259 -9.59 10.08 -7.20
CA SER A 259 -9.38 8.78 -7.84
C SER A 259 -10.63 8.15 -8.43
N THR A 260 -10.45 7.33 -9.47
CA THR A 260 -11.45 6.37 -9.97
C THR A 260 -10.92 4.94 -9.83
N LEU A 261 -11.43 4.18 -8.85
CA LEU A 261 -10.87 2.90 -8.42
C LEU A 261 -11.88 1.75 -8.50
N GLY A 262 -11.39 0.52 -8.59
CA GLY A 262 -12.25 -0.66 -8.53
C GLY A 262 -11.57 -1.91 -9.08
N GLY A 263 -12.38 -2.87 -9.49
CA GLY A 263 -11.93 -4.15 -10.00
C GLY A 263 -12.44 -5.32 -9.16
N GLU A 264 -12.06 -6.53 -9.53
CA GLU A 264 -12.34 -7.76 -8.79
C GLU A 264 -11.20 -8.05 -7.80
N ASN A 265 -11.53 -8.51 -6.58
CA ASN A 265 -10.53 -8.73 -5.52
C ASN A 265 -9.64 -7.50 -5.28
N CYS A 266 -10.25 -6.32 -5.09
CA CYS A 266 -9.54 -5.05 -4.89
C CYS A 266 -9.40 -4.69 -3.40
N SER A 267 -8.35 -3.95 -3.02
CA SER A 267 -8.11 -3.47 -1.65
C SER A 267 -7.52 -2.07 -1.63
N PHE A 268 -8.23 -1.12 -1.03
CA PHE A 268 -7.78 0.27 -0.88
C PHE A 268 -7.69 0.56 0.62
N ILE A 269 -6.48 0.41 1.16
CA ILE A 269 -6.26 0.35 2.62
C ILE A 269 -5.22 1.35 3.12
N ARG A 270 -5.50 2.04 4.23
CA ARG A 270 -4.55 2.95 4.89
C ARG A 270 -3.98 4.07 3.98
N ASN A 271 -4.79 4.55 3.05
CA ASN A 271 -4.42 5.65 2.17
C ASN A 271 -4.98 6.99 2.67
N LEU A 272 -4.45 8.07 2.13
CA LEU A 272 -4.94 9.44 2.35
C LEU A 272 -5.46 10.04 1.05
N TRP A 273 -6.71 10.51 1.07
CA TRP A 273 -7.23 11.47 0.10
C TRP A 273 -7.32 12.84 0.75
N ALA A 274 -6.63 13.85 0.21
CA ALA A 274 -6.59 15.17 0.81
C ALA A 274 -6.75 16.29 -0.22
N CYS A 275 -7.67 17.22 0.03
CA CYS A 275 -7.79 18.43 -0.77
C CYS A 275 -8.06 18.16 -2.27
N ASN A 276 -8.80 17.10 -2.59
CA ASN A 276 -9.41 16.93 -3.91
C ASN A 276 -10.88 17.34 -3.82
N ALA A 277 -11.37 18.08 -4.81
CA ALA A 277 -12.73 18.59 -4.81
C ALA A 277 -13.76 17.45 -4.83
N GLY A 278 -13.45 16.31 -5.45
CA GLY A 278 -14.36 15.17 -5.54
C GLY A 278 -13.67 13.83 -5.78
N ARG A 279 -14.46 12.75 -5.86
CA ARG A 279 -14.00 11.37 -6.10
C ARG A 279 -12.89 10.97 -5.14
N ASN A 280 -13.24 10.83 -3.86
CA ASN A 280 -12.30 10.49 -2.79
C ASN A 280 -12.64 9.13 -2.14
N PRO A 281 -12.59 8.00 -2.87
CA PRO A 281 -12.50 7.80 -4.33
C PRO A 281 -13.87 7.58 -4.99
N SER A 282 -13.95 7.60 -6.33
CA SER A 282 -15.12 7.07 -7.06
C SER A 282 -14.92 5.60 -7.44
N VAL A 283 -15.99 4.81 -7.41
CA VAL A 283 -16.03 3.39 -7.72
C VAL A 283 -16.34 3.20 -9.22
N GLY A 284 -15.30 2.83 -9.97
CA GLY A 284 -15.33 2.72 -11.43
C GLY A 284 -15.84 1.39 -11.98
N TRP A 285 -15.85 0.33 -11.16
CA TRP A 285 -16.25 -1.02 -11.54
C TRP A 285 -17.27 -1.61 -10.55
N PHE A 286 -18.06 -2.58 -11.00
CA PHE A 286 -19.02 -3.29 -10.15
C PHE A 286 -18.37 -4.56 -9.57
N SER A 287 -18.20 -4.65 -8.25
CA SER A 287 -17.88 -5.87 -7.47
C SER A 287 -17.75 -5.47 -5.99
N VAL A 288 -17.10 -6.29 -5.16
CA VAL A 288 -16.70 -5.94 -3.80
C VAL A 288 -15.59 -4.89 -3.81
N PHE A 289 -15.94 -3.69 -3.37
CA PHE A 289 -15.05 -2.55 -3.17
C PHE A 289 -14.65 -2.44 -1.70
N ASN A 290 -13.37 -2.71 -1.41
CA ASN A 290 -12.84 -2.65 -0.05
C ASN A 290 -12.13 -1.32 0.21
N PHE A 291 -12.75 -0.47 1.02
CA PHE A 291 -12.24 0.83 1.44
C PHE A 291 -12.10 0.84 2.97
N VAL A 292 -10.89 0.55 3.45
CA VAL A 292 -10.66 0.24 4.87
C VAL A 292 -9.52 1.07 5.46
N ASN A 293 -9.73 1.67 6.64
CA ASN A 293 -8.71 2.42 7.37
C ASN A 293 -8.07 3.60 6.63
N ASN A 294 -8.78 4.21 5.68
CA ASN A 294 -8.31 5.38 4.97
C ASN A 294 -8.67 6.69 5.68
N VAL A 295 -7.99 7.77 5.30
CA VAL A 295 -8.32 9.14 5.72
C VAL A 295 -8.78 9.95 4.51
N VAL A 296 -9.88 10.68 4.66
CA VAL A 296 -10.40 11.60 3.64
C VAL A 296 -10.49 13.00 4.25
N PHE A 297 -9.85 13.99 3.64
CA PHE A 297 -9.75 15.35 4.15
C PHE A 297 -10.14 16.41 3.10
N ASN A 298 -10.97 17.38 3.52
CA ASN A 298 -11.21 18.63 2.80
C ASN A 298 -11.71 18.50 1.35
N TRP A 299 -12.89 17.89 1.17
CA TRP A 299 -13.57 17.76 -0.12
C TRP A 299 -14.63 18.86 -0.33
N LYS A 300 -15.12 19.05 -1.56
CA LYS A 300 -16.18 20.02 -1.89
C LYS A 300 -17.45 19.40 -2.48
N HIS A 301 -17.27 18.54 -3.47
CA HIS A 301 -18.34 18.05 -4.34
C HIS A 301 -18.70 16.59 -4.08
N ARG A 302 -17.72 15.73 -3.77
CA ARG A 302 -17.90 14.26 -3.73
C ARG A 302 -16.91 13.60 -2.75
N THR A 303 -17.35 12.57 -2.03
CA THR A 303 -16.51 11.69 -1.20
C THR A 303 -16.36 10.32 -1.86
N VAL A 304 -16.73 9.23 -1.18
CA VAL A 304 -16.82 7.89 -1.78
C VAL A 304 -18.13 7.77 -2.54
N ASP A 305 -18.09 7.52 -3.84
CA ASP A 305 -19.31 7.39 -4.64
C ASP A 305 -19.17 6.50 -5.87
N GLY A 306 -20.26 6.25 -6.58
CA GLY A 306 -20.22 5.49 -7.84
C GLY A 306 -20.70 4.06 -7.69
N GLY A 307 -20.10 3.16 -8.48
CA GLY A 307 -20.61 1.80 -8.65
C GLY A 307 -21.94 1.77 -9.42
N ASP A 308 -22.65 0.66 -9.25
CA ASP A 308 -24.00 0.44 -9.74
C ASP A 308 -24.76 -0.54 -8.80
N TYR A 309 -25.96 -0.96 -9.18
CA TYR A 309 -26.78 -1.90 -8.40
C TYR A 309 -26.14 -3.28 -8.14
N ARG A 310 -25.09 -3.65 -8.89
CA ARG A 310 -24.34 -4.91 -8.71
C ARG A 310 -23.15 -4.74 -7.78
N SER A 311 -22.80 -3.51 -7.43
CA SER A 311 -21.66 -3.20 -6.58
C SER A 311 -21.90 -3.63 -5.14
N GLN A 312 -20.82 -4.00 -4.47
CA GLN A 312 -20.81 -4.41 -3.07
C GLN A 312 -19.75 -3.58 -2.35
N PHE A 313 -20.07 -2.97 -1.21
CA PHE A 313 -19.17 -2.01 -0.57
C PHE A 313 -18.80 -2.47 0.84
N ASN A 314 -17.50 -2.48 1.14
CA ASN A 314 -16.97 -2.57 2.50
C ASN A 314 -16.31 -1.23 2.82
N ILE A 315 -17.02 -0.37 3.56
CA ILE A 315 -16.52 0.94 4.01
C ILE A 315 -16.28 0.84 5.52
N ILE A 316 -15.05 0.55 5.91
CA ILE A 316 -14.73 0.09 7.27
C ILE A 316 -13.66 0.97 7.91
N ASN A 317 -13.96 1.49 9.11
CA ASN A 317 -12.99 2.17 9.97
C ASN A 317 -12.17 3.27 9.29
N ASN A 318 -12.77 4.03 8.37
CA ASN A 318 -12.16 5.19 7.73
C ASN A 318 -12.41 6.46 8.55
N TYR A 319 -11.54 7.45 8.42
CA TYR A 319 -11.63 8.74 9.08
C TYR A 319 -11.93 9.85 8.07
N PHE A 320 -13.10 10.45 8.16
CA PHE A 320 -13.53 11.57 7.31
C PHE A 320 -13.43 12.87 8.10
N LYS A 321 -12.56 13.78 7.64
CA LYS A 321 -12.30 15.07 8.26
C LYS A 321 -12.71 16.21 7.34
N PRO A 322 -13.81 16.93 7.61
CA PRO A 322 -14.13 18.17 6.92
C PRO A 322 -12.97 19.16 7.01
N GLY A 323 -12.76 19.91 5.94
CA GLY A 323 -11.81 21.03 5.93
C GLY A 323 -12.48 22.33 5.50
N PRO A 324 -11.70 23.41 5.31
CA PRO A 324 -12.25 24.74 5.04
C PRO A 324 -13.15 24.87 3.81
N ILE A 325 -13.01 24.01 2.79
CA ILE A 325 -13.90 24.05 1.62
C ILE A 325 -15.13 23.14 1.78
N THR A 326 -15.11 22.23 2.76
CA THR A 326 -16.18 21.24 2.95
C THR A 326 -17.48 21.94 3.35
N PRO A 327 -18.58 21.74 2.60
CA PRO A 327 -19.86 22.37 2.91
C PRO A 327 -20.35 21.97 4.31
N THR A 328 -20.98 22.92 5.01
CA THR A 328 -21.60 22.68 6.32
C THR A 328 -23.13 22.62 6.24
N ASP A 329 -23.68 23.11 5.13
CA ASP A 329 -25.10 23.26 4.81
C ASP A 329 -25.59 22.27 3.74
N ASP A 330 -24.69 21.46 3.18
CA ASP A 330 -24.99 20.44 2.17
C ASP A 330 -24.67 19.03 2.71
N PRO A 331 -25.54 18.02 2.50
CA PRO A 331 -25.31 16.64 2.93
C PRO A 331 -23.98 16.02 2.49
N VAL A 332 -23.39 16.49 1.38
CA VAL A 332 -22.06 16.06 0.95
C VAL A 332 -20.99 16.28 2.03
N GLY A 333 -21.17 17.29 2.89
CA GLY A 333 -20.25 17.64 3.96
C GLY A 333 -20.08 16.56 5.03
N HIS A 334 -20.99 15.59 5.11
CA HIS A 334 -20.93 14.46 6.05
C HIS A 334 -21.19 13.10 5.41
N ARG A 335 -21.01 13.01 4.08
CA ARG A 335 -21.26 11.79 3.31
C ARG A 335 -20.07 10.84 3.38
N LEU A 336 -20.29 9.63 3.87
CA LEU A 336 -19.32 8.53 3.88
C LEU A 336 -19.34 7.76 2.55
N LEU A 337 -20.53 7.51 2.00
CA LEU A 337 -20.74 6.71 0.80
C LEU A 337 -21.97 7.19 0.01
N LYS A 338 -21.85 7.26 -1.31
CA LYS A 338 -22.95 7.47 -2.26
C LYS A 338 -23.03 6.39 -3.35
N PRO A 339 -23.80 5.31 -3.16
CA PRO A 339 -24.00 4.32 -4.22
C PRO A 339 -24.86 4.90 -5.34
N GLU A 340 -24.55 4.56 -6.59
CA GLU A 340 -25.29 5.06 -7.76
C GLU A 340 -26.29 4.03 -8.30
N SER A 341 -27.50 4.49 -8.67
CA SER A 341 -28.48 3.66 -9.39
C SER A 341 -28.48 3.91 -10.90
N GLY A 342 -28.04 5.11 -11.33
CA GLY A 342 -28.24 5.63 -12.68
C GLY A 342 -27.52 4.88 -13.82
N ARG A 343 -26.60 3.96 -13.49
CA ARG A 343 -25.98 3.05 -14.48
C ARG A 343 -26.80 1.79 -14.75
N SER A 344 -27.88 1.59 -14.00
CA SER A 344 -28.78 0.45 -14.16
C SER A 344 -29.69 0.60 -15.38
N LYS A 345 -29.94 -0.50 -16.08
CA LYS A 345 -30.98 -0.59 -17.13
C LYS A 345 -32.37 -0.91 -16.55
N LEU A 346 -32.48 -1.03 -15.23
CA LEU A 346 -33.74 -1.36 -14.56
C LEU A 346 -34.71 -0.18 -14.61
N LYS A 347 -36.02 -0.49 -14.58
CA LYS A 347 -37.10 0.51 -14.59
C LYS A 347 -37.32 1.21 -13.25
N TYR A 348 -36.60 0.79 -12.21
CA TYR A 348 -36.68 1.30 -10.84
C TYR A 348 -35.27 1.53 -10.31
N GLN A 349 -35.16 2.41 -9.32
CA GLN A 349 -33.90 2.67 -8.63
C GLN A 349 -33.52 1.47 -7.77
N GLN A 350 -32.33 0.93 -8.03
CA GLN A 350 -31.71 -0.11 -7.22
C GLN A 350 -30.25 0.25 -7.00
N TYR A 351 -29.76 0.00 -5.79
CA TYR A 351 -28.41 0.34 -5.37
C TYR A 351 -27.67 -0.92 -4.94
N GLY A 352 -26.34 -0.85 -4.96
CA GLY A 352 -25.48 -1.92 -4.49
C GLY A 352 -25.60 -2.15 -2.97
N ARG A 353 -25.18 -3.33 -2.53
CA ARG A 353 -25.19 -3.68 -1.10
C ARG A 353 -23.98 -3.12 -0.37
N ALA A 354 -24.12 -2.64 0.85
CA ALA A 354 -23.04 -2.03 1.60
C ALA A 354 -22.96 -2.52 3.05
N TYR A 355 -21.74 -2.81 3.50
CA TYR A 355 -21.35 -2.85 4.90
C TYR A 355 -20.58 -1.56 5.21
N VAL A 356 -21.20 -0.67 5.97
CA VAL A 356 -20.64 0.64 6.36
C VAL A 356 -20.62 0.68 7.88
N SER A 357 -19.42 0.60 8.47
CA SER A 357 -19.28 0.45 9.92
C SER A 357 -17.94 0.99 10.44
N GLY A 358 -17.97 1.53 11.66
CA GLY A 358 -16.82 2.01 12.40
C GLY A 358 -16.14 3.26 11.83
N ASN A 359 -16.68 3.87 10.77
CA ASN A 359 -16.12 5.11 10.23
C ASN A 359 -16.39 6.28 11.17
N ILE A 360 -15.43 7.19 11.29
CA ILE A 360 -15.57 8.44 12.04
C ILE A 360 -15.80 9.58 11.05
N MET A 361 -16.82 10.38 11.32
CA MET A 361 -17.10 11.64 10.63
C MET A 361 -16.84 12.79 11.61
N GLU A 362 -15.67 13.42 11.51
CA GLU A 362 -15.26 14.46 12.46
C GLU A 362 -16.28 15.60 12.51
N GLY A 363 -16.69 15.99 13.71
CA GLY A 363 -17.72 17.01 13.93
C GLY A 363 -19.16 16.55 13.72
N ASN A 364 -19.41 15.27 13.44
CA ASN A 364 -20.76 14.72 13.30
C ASN A 364 -20.94 13.44 14.14
N ASP A 365 -21.36 13.62 15.39
CA ASP A 365 -21.58 12.53 16.36
C ASP A 365 -22.72 11.58 15.95
N LYS A 366 -23.69 12.09 15.18
CA LYS A 366 -24.82 11.32 14.67
C LYS A 366 -24.32 10.24 13.71
N VAL A 367 -23.63 10.65 12.65
CA VAL A 367 -23.03 9.76 11.64
C VAL A 367 -21.93 8.89 12.23
N THR A 368 -21.14 9.40 13.18
CA THR A 368 -20.07 8.62 13.82
C THR A 368 -20.59 7.47 14.66
N ARG A 369 -21.73 7.64 15.36
CA ARG A 369 -22.34 6.55 16.15
C ARG A 369 -23.08 5.54 15.29
N ASP A 370 -23.81 6.00 14.28
CA ASP A 370 -24.45 5.14 13.27
C ASP A 370 -24.14 5.70 11.87
N ASN A 371 -23.25 5.02 11.14
CA ASN A 371 -22.84 5.44 9.80
C ASN A 371 -24.00 5.47 8.79
N TRP A 372 -25.11 4.77 9.06
CA TRP A 372 -26.31 4.81 8.22
C TRP A 372 -27.25 5.97 8.55
N ASP A 373 -27.00 6.72 9.61
CA ASP A 373 -27.84 7.84 10.05
C ASP A 373 -27.36 9.16 9.40
N GLY A 374 -27.46 9.20 8.07
CA GLY A 374 -27.05 10.33 7.21
C GLY A 374 -25.68 10.17 6.54
N GLY A 375 -24.86 9.19 6.94
CA GLY A 375 -23.55 8.94 6.33
C GLY A 375 -23.62 8.22 4.98
N VAL A 376 -24.62 7.37 4.77
CA VAL A 376 -24.91 6.73 3.47
C VAL A 376 -26.05 7.48 2.81
N GLN A 377 -25.82 7.99 1.60
CA GLN A 377 -26.74 8.85 0.87
C GLN A 377 -26.95 8.33 -0.55
N VAL A 378 -28.11 8.60 -1.16
CA VAL A 378 -28.42 8.21 -2.54
C VAL A 378 -29.04 9.37 -3.30
N GLU A 379 -28.81 9.44 -4.62
CA GLU A 379 -29.28 10.56 -5.45
C GLU A 379 -28.91 11.93 -4.82
N ASP A 380 -29.88 12.82 -4.70
CA ASP A 380 -29.75 14.12 -4.03
C ASP A 380 -30.37 14.10 -2.61
N LEU A 381 -30.63 12.91 -2.05
CA LEU A 381 -31.18 12.74 -0.71
C LEU A 381 -30.09 12.90 0.36
N SER A 382 -30.51 13.33 1.56
CA SER A 382 -29.63 13.48 2.72
C SER A 382 -29.25 12.17 3.42
N ASP A 383 -29.90 11.05 3.05
CA ASP A 383 -29.66 9.70 3.58
C ASP A 383 -30.13 8.62 2.58
N ALA A 384 -30.03 7.35 2.97
CA ALA A 384 -30.47 6.21 2.15
C ALA A 384 -32.00 6.02 2.13
N GLY A 385 -32.74 6.70 3.01
CA GLY A 385 -34.21 6.67 3.10
C GLY A 385 -34.79 5.25 3.07
N LYS A 386 -35.81 5.08 2.21
CA LYS A 386 -36.50 3.79 2.01
C LYS A 386 -35.61 2.68 1.44
N TYR A 387 -34.43 3.00 0.90
CA TYR A 387 -33.51 2.03 0.29
C TYR A 387 -32.55 1.40 1.31
N LYS A 388 -32.50 1.92 2.53
CA LYS A 388 -31.56 1.48 3.59
C LYS A 388 -31.60 -0.04 3.80
N GLU A 389 -32.79 -0.62 3.97
CA GLU A 389 -32.93 -2.06 4.29
C GLU A 389 -32.51 -2.98 3.12
N ASP A 390 -32.71 -2.53 1.88
CA ASP A 390 -32.27 -3.28 0.69
C ASP A 390 -30.75 -3.21 0.47
N MET A 391 -30.15 -2.08 0.85
CA MET A 391 -28.72 -1.83 0.70
C MET A 391 -27.90 -2.44 1.83
N LYS A 392 -28.36 -2.34 3.07
CA LYS A 392 -27.55 -2.61 4.26
C LYS A 392 -27.16 -4.09 4.35
N SER A 393 -25.93 -4.31 4.82
CA SER A 393 -25.43 -5.61 5.25
C SER A 393 -24.93 -5.51 6.67
N ASP A 394 -25.24 -6.51 7.49
CA ASP A 394 -24.76 -6.59 8.88
C ASP A 394 -23.38 -7.23 8.99
N LYS A 395 -22.86 -7.81 7.89
CA LYS A 395 -21.52 -8.39 7.80
C LYS A 395 -20.78 -7.84 6.58
N PRO A 396 -19.45 -7.72 6.66
CA PRO A 396 -18.63 -7.41 5.49
C PRO A 396 -18.87 -8.39 4.35
N MET A 397 -18.78 -7.89 3.12
CA MET A 397 -18.72 -8.70 1.90
C MET A 397 -17.38 -9.44 1.83
N PRO A 398 -17.27 -10.55 1.09
CA PRO A 398 -16.01 -11.30 0.97
C PRO A 398 -14.85 -10.40 0.53
N MET A 399 -13.76 -10.40 1.29
CA MET A 399 -12.60 -9.54 1.05
C MET A 399 -11.30 -10.31 1.30
N PRO A 400 -10.21 -9.95 0.60
CA PRO A 400 -8.89 -10.55 0.87
C PRO A 400 -8.40 -10.18 2.27
N HIS A 401 -7.37 -10.87 2.74
CA HIS A 401 -6.79 -10.62 4.05
C HIS A 401 -5.98 -9.31 4.08
N PHE A 402 -6.28 -8.43 5.04
CA PHE A 402 -5.45 -7.28 5.43
C PHE A 402 -5.75 -6.89 6.88
N THR A 403 -4.80 -6.21 7.54
CA THR A 403 -4.96 -5.77 8.92
C THR A 403 -5.98 -4.64 9.03
N ILE A 404 -7.04 -4.84 9.83
CA ILE A 404 -8.05 -3.82 10.15
C ILE A 404 -7.77 -3.24 11.53
N MET A 405 -7.49 -1.95 11.57
CA MET A 405 -7.18 -1.19 12.77
C MET A 405 -8.42 -0.45 13.29
N PRO A 406 -8.49 -0.12 14.60
CA PRO A 406 -9.43 0.87 15.09
C PRO A 406 -9.25 2.22 14.36
N THR A 407 -10.34 2.93 14.11
CA THR A 407 -10.36 4.12 13.23
C THR A 407 -9.43 5.26 13.66
N LYS A 408 -9.26 5.45 14.98
CA LYS A 408 -8.33 6.46 15.51
C LYS A 408 -6.86 6.05 15.32
N ASP A 409 -6.56 4.77 15.47
CA ASP A 409 -5.22 4.23 15.23
C ASP A 409 -4.88 4.26 13.74
N ALA A 410 -5.87 3.93 12.89
CA ALA A 410 -5.77 4.09 11.45
C ALA A 410 -5.48 5.53 11.05
N TYR A 411 -6.18 6.52 11.62
CA TYR A 411 -5.90 7.94 11.36
C TYR A 411 -4.44 8.29 11.67
N GLN A 412 -3.94 7.92 12.86
CA GLN A 412 -2.54 8.18 13.23
C GLN A 412 -1.56 7.44 12.31
N TYR A 413 -1.84 6.17 12.01
CA TYR A 413 -1.02 5.35 11.11
C TYR A 413 -0.90 5.99 9.73
N VAL A 414 -2.01 6.40 9.13
CA VAL A 414 -2.03 7.02 7.80
C VAL A 414 -1.22 8.30 7.80
N LEU A 415 -1.38 9.16 8.81
CA LEU A 415 -0.62 10.42 8.86
C LEU A 415 0.89 10.22 9.00
N ASP A 416 1.31 9.16 9.69
CA ASP A 416 2.73 8.89 9.90
C ASP A 416 3.34 8.16 8.68
N ASN A 417 2.60 7.26 8.04
CA ASN A 417 3.17 6.30 7.08
C ASN A 417 2.75 6.52 5.63
N ALA A 418 1.61 7.14 5.31
CA ALA A 418 1.13 7.20 3.93
C ALA A 418 2.02 8.08 3.04
N GLY A 419 2.15 7.70 1.76
CA GLY A 419 2.91 8.41 0.73
C GLY A 419 4.35 7.90 0.58
N ALA A 420 5.09 8.54 -0.33
CA ALA A 420 6.50 8.25 -0.56
C ALA A 420 7.36 8.79 0.60
N THR A 421 7.50 7.98 1.65
CA THR A 421 8.26 8.30 2.86
C THR A 421 9.73 7.92 2.79
N LEU A 422 10.13 7.15 1.78
CA LEU A 422 11.51 6.79 1.49
C LEU A 422 11.95 7.33 0.13
N PRO A 423 13.24 7.71 -0.01
CA PRO A 423 14.28 7.81 1.04
C PRO A 423 13.98 8.86 2.12
N GLU A 424 13.11 9.82 1.81
CA GLU A 424 12.64 10.87 2.72
C GLU A 424 11.21 11.25 2.30
N ARG A 425 10.36 11.76 3.20
CA ARG A 425 9.07 12.38 2.84
C ARG A 425 9.29 13.78 2.25
N ASP A 426 8.82 14.03 1.02
CA ASP A 426 9.05 15.32 0.36
C ASP A 426 8.26 16.49 0.99
N PRO A 427 8.64 17.75 0.69
CA PRO A 427 7.96 18.93 1.23
C PRO A 427 6.46 19.03 0.88
N VAL A 428 6.02 18.43 -0.24
CA VAL A 428 4.61 18.48 -0.63
C VAL A 428 3.78 17.53 0.25
N ASP A 429 4.21 16.28 0.42
CA ASP A 429 3.54 15.32 1.30
C ASP A 429 3.59 15.80 2.75
N ALA A 430 4.74 16.31 3.21
CA ALA A 430 4.87 16.86 4.57
C ALA A 430 3.86 17.99 4.82
N ARG A 431 3.69 18.91 3.85
CA ARG A 431 2.70 19.97 3.92
C ARG A 431 1.27 19.41 3.94
N VAL A 432 0.94 18.45 3.07
CA VAL A 432 -0.39 17.84 3.03
C VAL A 432 -0.72 17.15 4.37
N ILE A 433 0.21 16.36 4.93
CA ILE A 433 0.04 15.72 6.24
C ILE A 433 -0.21 16.76 7.34
N GLU A 434 0.54 17.86 7.36
CA GLU A 434 0.35 18.92 8.35
C GLU A 434 -1.01 19.61 8.22
N GLN A 435 -1.51 19.82 7.00
CA GLN A 435 -2.85 20.35 6.77
C GLN A 435 -3.93 19.40 7.32
N VAL A 436 -3.77 18.09 7.13
CA VAL A 436 -4.72 17.10 7.65
C VAL A 436 -4.65 17.05 9.18
N ARG A 437 -3.45 17.13 9.76
CA ARG A 437 -3.24 17.10 11.22
C ARG A 437 -3.87 18.33 11.88
N THR A 438 -3.61 19.52 11.34
CA THR A 438 -4.04 20.80 11.93
C THR A 438 -5.43 21.29 11.49
N GLY A 439 -5.93 20.80 10.35
CA GLY A 439 -7.12 21.35 9.69
C GLY A 439 -6.89 22.71 9.02
N LYS A 440 -5.66 23.23 9.00
CA LYS A 440 -5.31 24.55 8.42
C LYS A 440 -4.68 24.36 7.05
N ILE A 441 -5.16 25.10 6.05
CA ILE A 441 -4.60 25.05 4.69
C ILE A 441 -3.34 25.91 4.61
N LEU A 442 -2.28 25.34 4.06
CA LEU A 442 -0.99 25.98 3.87
C LEU A 442 -0.80 26.25 2.37
N TYR A 443 -0.86 27.53 2.01
CA TYR A 443 -0.78 28.00 0.63
C TYR A 443 0.23 29.17 0.51
N LYS A 444 0.56 29.54 -0.72
CA LYS A 444 1.40 30.70 -1.04
C LYS A 444 0.52 31.94 -1.27
N GLU A 445 0.84 33.01 -0.57
CA GLU A 445 0.14 34.29 -0.69
C GLU A 445 0.35 34.93 -2.06
N ASN A 446 -0.62 35.75 -2.50
CA ASN A 446 -0.59 36.50 -3.76
C ASN A 446 -0.46 35.61 -5.03
N MET A 447 -0.98 34.38 -4.99
CA MET A 447 -0.92 33.41 -6.09
C MET A 447 -2.22 33.30 -6.90
N SER A 448 -2.96 34.41 -7.03
CA SER A 448 -4.10 34.46 -7.93
C SER A 448 -3.64 34.26 -9.38
N SER A 449 -4.34 33.41 -10.11
CA SER A 449 -4.01 33.05 -11.49
C SER A 449 -5.29 33.07 -12.34
N THR A 450 -5.16 33.40 -13.63
CA THR A 450 -6.23 33.35 -14.63
C THR A 450 -6.14 32.10 -15.51
N LEU A 451 -5.28 31.15 -15.14
CA LEU A 451 -5.00 29.95 -15.91
C LEU A 451 -6.30 29.19 -16.23
N GLY A 452 -6.51 28.91 -17.52
CA GLY A 452 -7.64 28.13 -18.02
C GLY A 452 -8.96 28.90 -18.20
N HIS A 453 -9.03 30.17 -17.80
CA HIS A 453 -10.24 30.99 -17.91
C HIS A 453 -10.71 31.19 -19.36
N GLU A 454 -9.80 31.14 -20.32
CA GLU A 454 -10.08 31.23 -21.75
C GLU A 454 -10.81 29.99 -22.30
N TYR A 455 -10.76 28.86 -21.59
CA TYR A 455 -11.36 27.59 -22.04
C TYR A 455 -12.61 27.20 -21.25
N ILE A 456 -12.74 27.65 -20.00
CA ILE A 456 -13.90 27.31 -19.15
C ILE A 456 -14.15 28.37 -18.08
N THR A 457 -15.42 28.52 -17.69
CA THR A 457 -15.79 29.23 -16.46
C THR A 457 -15.56 28.32 -15.25
N ARG A 458 -14.70 28.75 -14.32
CA ARG A 458 -14.45 28.01 -13.09
C ARG A 458 -15.69 28.00 -12.18
N ARG A 459 -15.96 26.85 -11.56
CA ARG A 459 -17.07 26.64 -10.61
C ARG A 459 -16.71 27.08 -9.20
N LEU A 460 -15.45 26.87 -8.81
CA LEU A 460 -14.92 27.37 -7.55
C LEU A 460 -14.36 28.77 -7.74
N GLY A 461 -14.51 29.60 -6.71
CA GLY A 461 -13.97 30.97 -6.72
C GLY A 461 -12.45 30.99 -6.85
N ALA A 462 -11.91 32.16 -7.25
CA ALA A 462 -10.46 32.34 -7.41
C ALA A 462 -9.66 32.02 -6.13
N ASP A 463 -10.26 32.20 -4.95
CA ASP A 463 -9.65 31.94 -3.65
C ASP A 463 -9.82 30.49 -3.15
N SER A 464 -10.32 29.56 -3.97
CA SER A 464 -10.49 28.15 -3.60
C SER A 464 -9.20 27.50 -3.07
N TYR A 465 -8.04 27.94 -3.56
CA TYR A 465 -6.73 27.45 -3.13
C TYR A 465 -6.41 27.80 -1.67
N LYS A 466 -6.92 28.92 -1.15
CA LYS A 466 -6.82 29.27 0.27
C LYS A 466 -7.64 28.33 1.16
N GLN A 467 -8.58 27.60 0.55
CA GLN A 467 -9.40 26.57 1.19
C GLN A 467 -8.96 25.16 0.77
N GLY A 468 -7.85 25.01 0.03
CA GLY A 468 -7.18 23.75 -0.26
C GLY A 468 -7.41 23.19 -1.66
N ILE A 469 -8.35 23.74 -2.46
CA ILE A 469 -8.56 23.27 -3.84
C ILE A 469 -7.80 24.17 -4.81
N ILE A 470 -6.65 23.67 -5.26
CA ILE A 470 -5.72 24.39 -6.12
C ILE A 470 -6.07 24.22 -7.60
N TYR A 471 -5.64 25.16 -8.42
CA TYR A 471 -5.77 25.09 -9.88
C TYR A 471 -4.46 25.48 -10.59
N ASP A 472 -3.42 25.75 -9.81
CA ASP A 472 -2.07 26.07 -10.25
C ASP A 472 -1.09 25.62 -9.15
N ILE A 473 -0.11 24.78 -9.48
CA ILE A 473 0.80 24.20 -8.50
C ILE A 473 1.62 25.25 -7.74
N ARG A 474 1.80 26.45 -8.31
CA ARG A 474 2.54 27.55 -7.65
C ARG A 474 1.82 28.04 -6.39
N GLN A 475 0.51 27.85 -6.30
CA GLN A 475 -0.30 28.18 -5.12
C GLN A 475 0.12 27.40 -3.88
N VAL A 476 0.85 26.30 -4.06
CA VAL A 476 1.38 25.47 -2.98
C VAL A 476 2.90 25.32 -3.03
N GLY A 477 3.57 26.14 -3.83
CA GLY A 477 5.04 26.20 -3.95
C GLY A 477 5.63 25.47 -5.15
N GLY A 478 4.82 24.75 -5.94
CA GLY A 478 5.30 24.02 -7.13
C GLY A 478 6.16 22.79 -6.79
N TYR A 479 6.94 22.34 -7.76
CA TYR A 479 7.84 21.19 -7.59
C TYR A 479 8.95 21.49 -6.56
N PRO A 480 9.18 20.58 -5.59
CA PRO A 480 10.35 20.65 -4.72
C PRO A 480 11.68 20.53 -5.49
N GLU A 481 12.74 21.01 -4.87
CA GLU A 481 14.10 20.68 -5.30
C GLU A 481 14.48 19.30 -4.73
N TYR A 482 15.01 18.42 -5.59
CA TYR A 482 15.45 17.08 -5.20
C TYR A 482 16.96 16.97 -5.36
N LYS A 483 17.65 16.62 -4.28
CA LYS A 483 19.11 16.41 -4.25
C LYS A 483 19.42 15.03 -3.72
N GLY A 484 20.48 14.43 -4.26
CA GLY A 484 20.97 13.14 -3.78
C GLY A 484 22.29 12.81 -4.44
N LYS A 485 23.16 12.15 -3.68
CA LYS A 485 24.45 11.67 -4.18
C LYS A 485 24.29 10.19 -4.55
N PRO A 486 24.58 9.78 -5.79
CA PRO A 486 24.61 8.37 -6.16
C PRO A 486 25.45 7.55 -5.19
N TYR A 487 24.95 6.39 -4.79
CA TYR A 487 25.71 5.41 -4.03
C TYR A 487 26.69 4.68 -4.94
N LYS A 488 27.74 4.12 -4.34
CA LYS A 488 28.71 3.29 -5.06
C LYS A 488 28.12 1.88 -5.23
N ASP A 489 28.09 1.44 -6.48
CA ASP A 489 27.63 0.14 -6.95
C ASP A 489 28.60 -0.22 -8.09
N THR A 490 29.54 -1.12 -7.78
CA THR A 490 30.72 -1.36 -8.61
C THR A 490 30.44 -2.27 -9.80
N ASP A 491 29.47 -3.17 -9.71
CA ASP A 491 29.07 -4.07 -10.79
C ASP A 491 27.73 -3.70 -11.45
N GLY A 492 27.03 -2.70 -10.92
CA GLY A 492 25.85 -2.12 -11.52
C GLY A 492 24.59 -2.97 -11.34
N ASP A 493 24.54 -3.73 -10.25
CA ASP A 493 23.45 -4.68 -9.98
C ASP A 493 22.30 -4.07 -9.17
N GLY A 494 22.44 -2.80 -8.76
CA GLY A 494 21.44 -2.04 -8.05
C GLY A 494 21.59 -2.07 -6.53
N MET A 495 22.46 -2.90 -5.97
CA MET A 495 22.78 -2.95 -4.56
C MET A 495 24.03 -2.11 -4.27
N PRO A 496 24.06 -1.31 -3.18
CA PRO A 496 25.27 -0.60 -2.81
C PRO A 496 26.37 -1.56 -2.33
N ASP A 497 27.63 -1.32 -2.73
CA ASP A 497 28.82 -2.09 -2.30
C ASP A 497 28.83 -2.31 -0.77
N GLU A 498 28.49 -1.27 0.00
CA GLU A 498 28.47 -1.31 1.47
C GLU A 498 27.36 -2.22 2.03
N TRP A 499 26.23 -2.35 1.34
CA TRP A 499 25.18 -3.28 1.72
C TRP A 499 25.60 -4.70 1.40
N GLU A 500 26.15 -4.96 0.22
CA GLU A 500 26.64 -6.27 -0.20
C GLU A 500 27.72 -6.83 0.74
N ILE A 501 28.74 -6.03 1.06
CA ILE A 501 29.81 -6.44 1.98
C ILE A 501 29.25 -6.82 3.35
N ARG A 502 28.26 -6.07 3.87
CA ARG A 502 27.59 -6.39 5.13
C ARG A 502 26.79 -7.68 5.08
N HIS A 503 26.28 -8.05 3.91
CA HIS A 503 25.53 -9.28 3.67
C HIS A 503 26.39 -10.42 3.11
N LYS A 504 27.72 -10.25 3.07
CA LYS A 504 28.70 -11.24 2.58
C LYS A 504 28.51 -11.60 1.10
N LEU A 505 28.01 -10.65 0.31
CA LEU A 505 27.96 -10.72 -1.14
C LEU A 505 29.22 -10.14 -1.75
N ASN A 506 29.39 -10.29 -3.07
CA ASN A 506 30.57 -9.82 -3.78
C ASN A 506 30.22 -8.59 -4.64
N PRO A 507 30.69 -7.37 -4.30
CA PRO A 507 30.43 -6.13 -5.04
C PRO A 507 31.00 -6.04 -6.46
N LYS A 508 31.36 -7.19 -7.04
CA LYS A 508 31.95 -7.35 -8.37
C LYS A 508 31.26 -8.49 -9.13
N ASP A 509 30.18 -9.05 -8.62
CA ASP A 509 29.39 -10.13 -9.21
C ASP A 509 27.90 -9.76 -9.28
N ALA A 510 27.53 -8.99 -10.30
CA ALA A 510 26.14 -8.58 -10.53
C ALA A 510 25.14 -9.74 -10.72
N SER A 511 25.62 -10.98 -10.88
CA SER A 511 24.74 -12.15 -10.97
C SER A 511 24.14 -12.54 -9.61
N ASP A 512 24.69 -12.04 -8.50
CA ASP A 512 24.22 -12.40 -7.17
C ASP A 512 22.97 -11.63 -6.72
N ALA A 513 22.69 -10.44 -7.26
CA ALA A 513 21.45 -9.68 -7.06
C ALA A 513 20.18 -10.54 -7.21
N ILE A 514 20.14 -11.38 -8.24
CA ILE A 514 18.96 -12.19 -8.58
C ILE A 514 18.93 -13.56 -7.91
N LYS A 515 19.98 -13.93 -7.16
CA LYS A 515 20.03 -15.20 -6.43
C LYS A 515 19.15 -15.11 -5.18
N VAL A 516 18.46 -16.21 -4.85
CA VAL A 516 17.69 -16.32 -3.60
C VAL A 516 18.68 -16.48 -2.45
N GLY A 517 18.75 -15.49 -1.56
CA GLY A 517 19.81 -15.39 -0.56
C GLY A 517 19.65 -16.34 0.63
N ASN A 518 18.55 -16.20 1.38
CA ASN A 518 18.47 -16.66 2.77
C ASN A 518 17.38 -17.72 3.06
N GLY A 519 16.82 -18.34 2.02
CA GLY A 519 15.79 -19.39 2.17
C GLY A 519 14.38 -18.90 2.52
N ASP A 520 14.16 -17.58 2.56
CA ASP A 520 12.85 -16.92 2.70
C ASP A 520 12.11 -16.74 1.36
N GLY A 521 12.76 -17.07 0.25
CA GLY A 521 12.22 -17.00 -1.11
C GLY A 521 12.47 -15.67 -1.83
N TYR A 522 13.05 -14.67 -1.16
CA TYR A 522 13.40 -13.40 -1.76
C TYR A 522 14.81 -13.41 -2.38
N THR A 523 14.97 -12.73 -3.51
CA THR A 523 16.27 -12.46 -4.13
C THR A 523 17.10 -11.49 -3.29
N ASN A 524 18.42 -11.44 -3.48
CA ASN A 524 19.28 -10.50 -2.76
C ASN A 524 18.87 -9.04 -3.00
N ILE A 525 18.51 -8.68 -4.23
CA ILE A 525 17.99 -7.33 -4.53
C ILE A 525 16.70 -7.05 -3.75
N GLU A 526 15.77 -8.00 -3.64
CA GLU A 526 14.55 -7.83 -2.84
C GLU A 526 14.87 -7.71 -1.34
N ASN A 527 15.84 -8.46 -0.84
CA ASN A 527 16.31 -8.33 0.54
C ASN A 527 16.89 -6.94 0.80
N PHE A 528 17.69 -6.41 -0.13
CA PHE A 528 18.15 -5.02 -0.08
C PHE A 528 16.95 -4.05 -0.04
N LEU A 529 15.98 -4.19 -0.93
CA LEU A 529 14.79 -3.33 -0.98
C LEU A 529 13.99 -3.36 0.35
N ASN A 530 13.94 -4.51 1.02
CA ASN A 530 13.23 -4.71 2.27
C ASN A 530 14.00 -4.20 3.50
N ASP A 531 15.34 -4.14 3.39
CA ASP A 531 16.24 -3.64 4.43
C ASP A 531 16.36 -2.12 4.47
N ILE A 532 15.96 -1.42 3.40
CA ILE A 532 15.87 0.04 3.39
C ILE A 532 14.77 0.46 4.37
N LYS A 533 15.18 0.97 5.54
CA LYS A 533 14.27 1.41 6.60
C LYS A 533 13.99 2.90 6.49
N GLY A 534 12.72 3.26 6.43
CA GLY A 534 12.24 4.61 6.73
C GLY A 534 12.14 4.83 8.23
N ASP A 535 11.93 6.09 8.65
CA ASP A 535 11.75 6.45 10.05
C ASP A 535 10.74 5.54 10.78
N LYS A 536 11.03 5.31 12.06
CA LYS A 536 10.44 4.31 12.97
C LYS A 536 9.05 3.79 12.56
N LYS A 537 9.03 2.54 12.06
CA LYS A 537 7.80 1.72 11.96
C LYS A 537 6.99 1.82 13.25
N SER A 538 5.67 1.99 13.12
CA SER A 538 4.78 1.92 14.28
C SER A 538 5.00 0.60 15.02
N TYR A 539 4.89 0.61 16.35
CA TYR A 539 5.15 -0.61 17.13
C TYR A 539 4.24 -1.78 16.73
N THR A 540 3.03 -1.49 16.24
CA THR A 540 2.09 -2.45 15.66
C THR A 540 2.72 -3.17 14.46
N VAL A 541 3.32 -2.45 13.51
CA VAL A 541 3.99 -3.07 12.35
C VAL A 541 5.17 -3.92 12.81
N VAL A 542 5.96 -3.42 13.76
CA VAL A 542 7.08 -4.19 14.34
C VAL A 542 6.59 -5.45 15.03
N ALA A 543 5.44 -5.39 15.73
CA ALA A 543 4.83 -6.53 16.38
C ALA A 543 4.32 -7.57 15.36
N THR A 544 3.66 -7.12 14.28
CA THR A 544 3.21 -7.99 13.19
C THR A 544 4.38 -8.67 12.48
N GLU A 545 5.44 -7.94 12.14
CA GLU A 545 6.64 -8.52 11.52
C GLU A 545 7.33 -9.57 12.42
N ARG A 546 7.33 -9.35 13.74
CA ARG A 546 7.83 -10.34 14.69
C ARG A 546 6.92 -11.57 14.74
N ALA A 547 5.61 -11.37 14.71
CA ALA A 547 4.65 -12.45 14.67
C ALA A 547 4.77 -13.28 13.39
N ASP A 548 4.91 -12.65 12.22
CA ASP A 548 5.12 -13.31 10.92
C ASP A 548 6.31 -14.28 10.97
N LYS A 549 7.45 -13.84 11.53
CA LYS A 549 8.64 -14.70 11.69
C LYS A 549 8.39 -15.92 12.58
N ILE A 550 7.60 -15.75 13.65
CA ILE A 550 7.26 -16.86 14.55
C ILE A 550 6.32 -17.83 13.83
N VAL A 551 5.31 -17.33 13.13
CA VAL A 551 4.32 -18.13 12.42
C VAL A 551 4.93 -18.94 11.27
N ALA A 552 5.88 -18.35 10.53
CA ALA A 552 6.61 -19.04 9.47
C ALA A 552 7.28 -20.34 9.97
N ALA A 553 7.79 -20.35 11.21
CA ALA A 553 8.41 -21.52 11.82
C ALA A 553 7.42 -22.61 12.29
N LEU A 554 6.11 -22.35 12.27
CA LEU A 554 5.09 -23.30 12.75
C LEU A 554 4.63 -24.29 11.69
N GLY A 555 4.96 -24.07 10.41
CA GLY A 555 4.58 -24.96 9.30
C GLY A 555 3.07 -25.05 9.06
N ILE A 556 2.31 -24.00 9.37
CA ILE A 556 0.85 -23.96 9.20
C ILE A 556 0.53 -23.77 7.71
N ARG A 557 -0.11 -24.77 7.09
CA ARG A 557 -0.50 -24.73 5.65
C ARG A 557 -1.76 -23.89 5.39
N ASN A 558 -2.64 -23.79 6.38
CA ASN A 558 -3.89 -23.06 6.23
C ASN A 558 -3.64 -21.55 6.41
N VAL A 559 -3.84 -20.77 5.35
CA VAL A 559 -3.58 -19.32 5.32
C VAL A 559 -4.40 -18.57 6.37
N GLN A 560 -5.67 -18.92 6.58
CA GLN A 560 -6.55 -18.28 7.56
C GLN A 560 -6.11 -18.56 9.00
N GLN A 561 -5.71 -19.80 9.29
CA GLN A 561 -5.17 -20.19 10.59
C GLN A 561 -3.84 -19.49 10.86
N SER A 562 -2.95 -19.43 9.85
CA SER A 562 -1.66 -18.72 9.92
C SER A 562 -1.86 -17.24 10.27
N ALA A 563 -2.78 -16.56 9.57
CA ALA A 563 -3.14 -15.18 9.85
C ALA A 563 -3.72 -15.00 11.27
N THR A 564 -4.65 -15.87 11.68
CA THR A 564 -5.25 -15.82 13.03
C THR A 564 -4.18 -15.95 14.12
N VAL A 565 -3.23 -16.86 13.95
CA VAL A 565 -2.14 -17.08 14.90
C VAL A 565 -1.21 -15.86 14.94
N ARG A 566 -0.89 -15.29 13.78
CA ARG A 566 -0.10 -14.05 13.69
C ARG A 566 -0.75 -12.93 14.47
N ASP A 567 -2.04 -12.70 14.27
CA ASP A 567 -2.76 -11.61 14.92
C ASP A 567 -2.80 -11.79 16.44
N ILE A 568 -2.98 -13.03 16.92
CA ILE A 568 -2.90 -13.36 18.35
C ILE A 568 -1.52 -13.00 18.92
N ILE A 569 -0.43 -13.33 18.21
CA ILE A 569 0.95 -13.05 18.65
C ILE A 569 1.26 -11.55 18.58
N ALA A 570 0.89 -10.88 17.48
CA ALA A 570 1.11 -9.45 17.28
C ALA A 570 0.37 -8.63 18.35
N GLN A 571 -0.90 -8.96 18.60
CA GLN A 571 -1.69 -8.31 19.65
C GLN A 571 -1.07 -8.52 21.03
N GLN A 572 -0.52 -9.71 21.32
CA GLN A 572 0.16 -9.95 22.59
C GLN A 572 1.37 -9.03 22.80
N TYR A 573 2.17 -8.79 21.76
CA TYR A 573 3.28 -7.83 21.86
C TYR A 573 2.80 -6.42 22.18
N ILE A 574 1.70 -5.99 21.53
CA ILE A 574 1.08 -4.68 21.74
C ILE A 574 0.55 -4.58 23.18
N ASP A 575 -0.23 -5.54 23.62
CA ASP A 575 -0.84 -5.56 24.96
C ASP A 575 0.23 -5.57 26.07
N ILE A 576 1.33 -6.34 25.90
CA ILE A 576 2.45 -6.35 26.84
C ILE A 576 3.09 -4.96 26.95
N LYS A 577 3.31 -4.28 25.82
CA LYS A 577 3.95 -2.96 25.83
C LYS A 577 3.15 -1.95 26.65
N ASP A 578 1.83 -2.01 26.58
CA ASP A 578 0.95 -1.08 27.29
C ASP A 578 0.75 -1.49 28.76
N THR A 579 0.87 -2.78 29.08
CA THR A 579 0.53 -3.36 30.38
C THR A 579 1.74 -3.71 31.24
N GLU A 580 2.99 -3.62 30.74
CA GLU A 580 4.19 -4.14 31.43
C GLU A 580 4.48 -3.56 32.82
N LYS A 581 3.82 -2.46 33.21
CA LYS A 581 3.95 -1.83 34.54
C LYS A 581 2.94 -2.36 35.58
N ASP A 582 1.88 -3.04 35.15
CA ASP A 582 0.86 -3.63 36.02
C ASP A 582 0.97 -5.16 36.04
N THR A 583 1.54 -5.69 37.12
CA THR A 583 1.81 -7.13 37.26
C THR A 583 0.55 -7.99 37.34
N ALA A 584 -0.55 -7.48 37.90
CA ALA A 584 -1.80 -8.22 37.99
C ALA A 584 -2.49 -8.30 36.62
N ALA A 585 -2.52 -7.19 35.88
CA ALA A 585 -3.04 -7.15 34.53
C ALA A 585 -2.20 -8.00 33.56
N LEU A 586 -0.86 -7.99 33.71
CA LEU A 586 0.06 -8.79 32.91
C LEU A 586 -0.17 -10.30 33.09
N HIS A 587 -0.44 -10.75 34.32
CA HIS A 587 -0.77 -12.15 34.57
C HIS A 587 -2.09 -12.58 33.90
N GLN A 588 -3.13 -11.74 33.98
CA GLN A 588 -4.40 -12.01 33.30
C GLN A 588 -4.22 -12.05 31.78
N LEU A 589 -3.40 -11.15 31.24
CA LEU A 589 -3.06 -11.11 29.83
C LEU A 589 -2.37 -12.41 29.39
N HIS A 590 -1.38 -12.88 30.17
CA HIS A 590 -0.67 -14.13 29.90
C HIS A 590 -1.61 -15.34 29.83
N VAL A 591 -2.50 -15.50 30.82
CA VAL A 591 -3.47 -16.61 30.85
C VAL A 591 -4.40 -16.57 29.63
N ARG A 592 -4.91 -15.38 29.30
CA ARG A 592 -5.78 -15.19 28.13
C ARG A 592 -5.05 -15.49 26.82
N TYR A 593 -3.80 -15.08 26.72
CA TYR A 593 -2.96 -15.34 25.55
C TYR A 593 -2.77 -16.83 25.30
N LEU A 594 -2.36 -17.59 26.31
CA LEU A 594 -2.16 -19.03 26.18
C LEU A 594 -3.47 -19.77 25.85
N SER A 595 -4.60 -19.32 26.41
CA SER A 595 -5.91 -19.86 26.06
C SER A 595 -6.25 -19.63 24.58
N LYS A 596 -6.02 -18.41 24.06
CA LYS A 596 -6.25 -18.08 22.64
C LYS A 596 -5.36 -18.92 21.73
N LEU A 597 -4.05 -19.00 22.01
CA LEU A 597 -3.14 -19.82 21.22
C LEU A 597 -3.57 -21.29 21.19
N SER A 598 -3.90 -21.85 22.36
CA SER A 598 -4.25 -23.26 22.49
C SER A 598 -5.57 -23.63 21.80
N SER A 599 -6.44 -22.65 21.52
CA SER A 599 -7.66 -22.90 20.70
C SER A 599 -7.39 -23.08 19.21
N VAL A 600 -6.20 -22.68 18.72
CA VAL A 600 -5.88 -22.68 17.29
C VAL A 600 -4.56 -23.38 16.95
N LEU A 601 -3.80 -23.85 17.94
CA LEU A 601 -2.51 -24.52 17.78
C LEU A 601 -2.42 -25.81 18.59
N THR A 602 -1.58 -26.75 18.14
CA THR A 602 -1.20 -27.92 18.94
C THR A 602 -0.26 -27.52 20.08
N THR A 603 -0.12 -28.36 21.11
CA THR A 603 0.81 -28.13 22.23
C THR A 603 2.26 -27.93 21.77
N GLU A 604 2.69 -28.65 20.74
CA GLU A 604 4.03 -28.50 20.16
C GLU A 604 4.18 -27.14 19.47
N GLN A 605 3.18 -26.70 18.69
CA GLN A 605 3.19 -25.40 18.04
C GLN A 605 3.13 -24.26 19.05
N VAL A 606 2.33 -24.38 20.12
CA VAL A 606 2.33 -23.42 21.22
C VAL A 606 3.74 -23.31 21.81
N THR A 607 4.43 -24.43 22.03
CA THR A 607 5.82 -24.42 22.53
C THR A 607 6.76 -23.68 21.58
N LYS A 608 6.66 -23.91 20.27
CA LYS A 608 7.43 -23.16 19.25
C LYS A 608 7.14 -21.66 19.26
N VAL A 609 5.88 -21.25 19.49
CA VAL A 609 5.53 -19.84 19.67
C VAL A 609 6.21 -19.26 20.90
N LYS A 610 6.14 -19.95 22.05
CA LYS A 610 6.80 -19.52 23.29
C LYS A 610 8.31 -19.34 23.10
N ASP A 611 8.95 -20.28 22.42
CA ASP A 611 10.37 -20.22 22.10
C ASP A 611 10.68 -19.08 21.14
N GLY A 612 9.88 -18.90 20.08
CA GLY A 612 10.03 -17.80 19.13
C GLY A 612 9.90 -16.42 19.78
N MET A 613 8.94 -16.25 20.70
CA MET A 613 8.77 -15.02 21.46
C MET A 613 9.94 -14.71 22.40
N THR A 614 10.70 -15.73 22.78
CA THR A 614 11.84 -15.63 23.70
C THR A 614 13.18 -15.91 23.00
N TYR A 615 13.23 -15.72 21.68
CA TYR A 615 14.44 -15.83 20.86
C TYR A 615 15.14 -17.20 20.92
N GLY A 616 14.39 -18.27 21.22
CA GLY A 616 14.94 -19.62 21.34
C GLY A 616 15.92 -19.81 22.52
N VAL A 617 15.91 -18.91 23.50
CA VAL A 617 16.91 -18.93 24.59
C VAL A 617 16.83 -20.19 25.44
N LEU A 618 15.63 -20.75 25.67
CA LEU A 618 15.44 -22.00 26.41
C LEU A 618 16.17 -23.18 25.75
N PRO A 619 15.85 -23.58 24.50
CA PRO A 619 16.50 -24.75 23.89
C PRO A 619 18.02 -24.57 23.75
N VAL A 620 18.48 -23.37 23.41
CA VAL A 620 19.92 -23.06 23.32
C VAL A 620 20.61 -23.20 24.68
N THR A 621 20.02 -22.63 25.73
CA THR A 621 20.58 -22.68 27.08
C THR A 621 20.59 -24.12 27.62
N TYR A 622 19.52 -24.88 27.39
CA TYR A 622 19.46 -26.27 27.84
C TYR A 622 20.52 -27.14 27.15
N SER A 623 20.66 -27.00 25.83
CA SER A 623 21.70 -27.70 25.06
C SER A 623 23.11 -27.36 25.56
N ALA A 624 23.37 -26.08 25.84
CA ALA A 624 24.65 -25.65 26.40
C ALA A 624 24.96 -26.29 27.76
N TYR A 625 23.98 -26.47 28.65
CA TYR A 625 24.20 -27.19 29.91
C TYR A 625 24.53 -28.67 29.69
N LEU A 626 23.86 -29.34 28.74
CA LEU A 626 24.14 -30.75 28.44
C LEU A 626 25.53 -30.95 27.83
N ASP A 627 25.98 -30.04 26.96
CA ASP A 627 27.30 -30.10 26.33
C ASP A 627 28.43 -29.71 27.31
N MET A 628 28.16 -28.73 28.18
CA MET A 628 29.09 -28.33 29.24
C MET A 628 29.26 -29.44 30.28
N LEU A 629 28.17 -30.12 30.64
CA LEU A 629 28.08 -31.10 31.73
C LEU A 629 27.44 -32.42 31.24
N PRO A 630 28.15 -33.23 30.43
CA PRO A 630 27.61 -34.50 29.91
C PRO A 630 27.26 -35.51 31.00
N GLN A 631 27.81 -35.34 32.21
CA GLN A 631 27.59 -36.18 33.38
C GLN A 631 26.33 -35.85 34.20
N LEU A 632 25.51 -34.88 33.77
CA LEU A 632 24.29 -34.53 34.50
C LEU A 632 23.35 -35.73 34.63
N THR A 633 22.91 -36.01 35.86
CA THR A 633 21.91 -37.04 36.13
C THR A 633 20.57 -36.68 35.51
N SER A 634 19.72 -37.67 35.22
CA SER A 634 18.36 -37.41 34.69
C SER A 634 17.52 -36.52 35.61
N GLN A 635 17.75 -36.57 36.93
CA GLN A 635 17.08 -35.67 37.88
C GLN A 635 17.54 -34.22 37.72
N GLN A 636 18.84 -33.98 37.59
CA GLN A 636 19.38 -32.64 37.37
C GLN A 636 18.92 -32.08 36.01
N GLN A 637 18.94 -32.89 34.95
CA GLN A 637 18.44 -32.51 33.63
C GLN A 637 16.96 -32.06 33.68
N ARG A 638 16.10 -32.84 34.34
CA ARG A 638 14.69 -32.46 34.55
C ARG A 638 14.54 -31.17 35.34
N GLN A 639 15.34 -30.98 36.39
CA GLN A 639 15.27 -29.77 37.21
C GLN A 639 15.71 -28.52 36.43
N ILE A 640 16.80 -28.62 35.64
CA ILE A 640 17.26 -27.55 34.76
C ILE A 640 16.17 -27.19 33.75
N MET A 641 15.61 -28.20 33.06
CA MET A 641 14.53 -27.99 32.10
C MET A 641 13.32 -27.30 32.76
N SER A 642 12.89 -27.77 33.93
CA SER A 642 11.77 -27.18 34.67
C SER A 642 11.99 -25.68 34.97
N TRP A 643 13.20 -25.30 35.38
CA TRP A 643 13.53 -23.90 35.66
C TRP A 643 13.67 -23.05 34.42
N LEU A 644 14.17 -23.61 33.32
CA LEU A 644 14.22 -22.87 32.06
C LEU A 644 12.83 -22.69 31.45
N VAL A 645 11.92 -23.66 31.61
CA VAL A 645 10.50 -23.52 31.25
C VAL A 645 9.87 -22.41 32.08
N GLU A 646 10.09 -22.40 33.39
CA GLU A 646 9.61 -21.32 34.27
C GLU A 646 10.16 -19.94 33.84
N ALA A 647 11.46 -19.86 33.53
CA ALA A 647 12.09 -18.64 33.02
C ALA A 647 11.46 -18.15 31.72
N ARG A 648 11.10 -19.07 30.81
CA ARG A 648 10.48 -18.74 29.53
C ARG A 648 9.11 -18.10 29.72
N GLU A 649 8.27 -18.61 30.64
CA GLU A 649 6.95 -18.03 30.89
C GLU A 649 7.08 -16.57 31.37
N TYR A 650 8.00 -16.28 32.32
CA TYR A 650 8.25 -14.90 32.74
C TYR A 650 8.87 -14.03 31.65
N ALA A 651 9.75 -14.60 30.82
CA ALA A 651 10.39 -13.88 29.72
C ALA A 651 9.40 -13.53 28.59
N MET A 652 8.34 -14.31 28.40
CA MET A 652 7.31 -14.00 27.41
C MET A 652 6.60 -12.69 27.71
N ASP A 653 6.43 -12.37 28.98
CA ASP A 653 5.70 -11.19 29.47
C ASP A 653 6.57 -9.92 29.54
N ALA A 654 7.85 -10.02 29.19
CA ALA A 654 8.75 -8.88 29.18
C ALA A 654 8.69 -8.09 27.85
N GLY A 655 8.52 -6.76 27.93
CA GLY A 655 8.35 -5.89 26.76
C GLY A 655 9.60 -5.64 25.90
N THR A 656 10.81 -5.93 26.41
CA THR A 656 12.08 -5.71 25.69
C THR A 656 12.98 -6.94 25.69
N SER A 657 13.83 -7.07 24.66
CA SER A 657 14.77 -8.18 24.53
C SER A 657 15.70 -8.31 25.74
N GLU A 658 16.22 -7.19 26.26
CA GLU A 658 17.05 -7.17 27.47
C GLU A 658 16.30 -7.74 28.68
N LYS A 659 15.04 -7.34 28.91
CA LYS A 659 14.22 -7.87 29.99
C LYS A 659 13.94 -9.38 29.81
N LYS A 660 13.71 -9.85 28.57
CA LYS A 660 13.57 -11.29 28.29
C LYS A 660 14.83 -12.07 28.66
N HIS A 661 16.01 -11.57 28.25
CA HIS A 661 17.30 -12.20 28.56
C HIS A 661 17.63 -12.14 30.06
N ALA A 662 17.24 -11.07 30.75
CA ALA A 662 17.45 -10.92 32.20
C ALA A 662 16.75 -12.02 33.00
N TRP A 663 15.53 -12.43 32.59
CA TRP A 663 14.85 -13.57 33.20
C TRP A 663 15.66 -14.86 33.07
N PHE A 664 16.11 -15.20 31.87
CA PHE A 664 16.99 -16.37 31.70
C PHE A 664 18.30 -16.25 32.48
N GLY A 665 18.89 -15.05 32.57
CA GLY A 665 20.08 -14.81 33.41
C GLY A 665 19.86 -15.14 34.88
N LYS A 666 18.73 -14.70 35.45
CA LYS A 666 18.33 -15.00 36.83
C LYS A 666 18.22 -16.51 37.07
N TYR A 667 17.59 -17.23 36.14
CA TYR A 667 17.43 -18.69 36.25
C TYR A 667 18.72 -19.46 35.97
N LYS A 668 19.62 -18.97 35.11
CA LYS A 668 20.98 -19.52 34.97
C LYS A 668 21.75 -19.43 36.29
N GLY A 669 21.66 -18.29 36.99
CA GLY A 669 22.24 -18.16 38.34
C GLY A 669 21.65 -19.17 39.33
N ARG A 670 20.34 -19.38 39.31
CA ARG A 670 19.65 -20.39 40.14
C ARG A 670 20.14 -21.82 39.82
N ILE A 671 20.26 -22.15 38.53
CA ILE A 671 20.77 -23.44 38.06
C ILE A 671 22.21 -23.65 38.53
N ASN A 672 23.09 -22.67 38.33
CA ASN A 672 24.50 -22.76 38.73
C ASN A 672 24.64 -23.01 40.24
N ASN A 673 23.88 -22.29 41.08
CA ASN A 673 23.89 -22.50 42.52
C ASN A 673 23.43 -23.90 42.91
N TYR A 674 22.40 -24.43 42.25
CA TYR A 674 21.91 -25.79 42.47
C TYR A 674 22.94 -26.85 42.09
N LEU A 675 23.60 -26.70 40.94
CA LEU A 675 24.63 -27.64 40.49
C LEU A 675 25.87 -27.58 41.38
N SER A 676 26.29 -26.38 41.81
CA SER A 676 27.38 -26.23 42.78
C SER A 676 27.06 -26.82 44.14
N ALA A 677 25.82 -26.69 44.62
CA ALA A 677 25.37 -27.36 45.84
C ALA A 677 25.39 -28.90 45.71
N ALA A 678 25.25 -29.43 44.50
CA ALA A 678 25.40 -30.85 44.18
C ALA A 678 26.87 -31.28 43.96
N GLY A 679 27.84 -30.42 44.27
CA GLY A 679 29.27 -30.72 44.18
C GLY A 679 29.91 -30.47 42.81
N ILE A 680 29.21 -29.84 41.87
CA ILE A 680 29.74 -29.52 40.54
C ILE A 680 30.46 -28.17 40.58
N ASP A 681 31.77 -28.17 40.31
CA ASP A 681 32.55 -26.95 40.12
C ASP A 681 32.23 -26.31 38.76
N MET A 682 31.28 -25.37 38.78
CA MET A 682 30.80 -24.70 37.57
C MET A 682 31.87 -23.84 36.90
N LYS A 683 32.80 -23.25 37.66
CA LYS A 683 33.89 -22.43 37.07
C LYS A 683 34.86 -23.30 36.30
N LYS A 684 35.22 -24.46 36.87
CA LYS A 684 36.07 -25.44 36.19
C LYS A 684 35.37 -25.99 34.94
N ALA A 685 34.08 -26.36 35.06
CA ALA A 685 33.31 -26.89 33.95
C ALA A 685 33.18 -25.90 32.77
N GLU A 686 32.94 -24.62 33.05
CA GLU A 686 32.90 -23.56 32.03
C GLU A 686 34.26 -23.38 31.32
N ALA A 687 35.36 -23.39 32.10
CA ALA A 687 36.70 -23.25 31.54
C ALA A 687 37.08 -24.44 30.63
N GLU A 688 36.78 -25.66 31.07
CA GLU A 688 37.00 -26.87 30.28
C GLU A 688 36.12 -26.91 29.02
N TRP A 689 34.84 -26.54 29.13
CA TRP A 689 33.93 -26.47 28.00
C TRP A 689 34.37 -25.43 26.97
N LYS A 690 34.82 -24.25 27.41
CA LYS A 690 35.38 -23.22 26.52
C LYS A 690 36.60 -23.75 25.78
N LYS A 691 37.53 -24.42 26.47
CA LYS A 691 38.70 -25.04 25.84
C LYS A 691 38.30 -26.07 24.77
N ARG A 692 37.32 -26.93 25.05
CA ARG A 692 36.79 -27.91 24.07
C ARG A 692 36.15 -27.26 22.85
N ARG A 693 35.60 -26.05 22.98
CA ARG A 693 34.98 -25.29 21.89
C ARG A 693 35.98 -24.52 21.05
N ASP A 694 37.05 -24.00 21.67
CA ASP A 694 38.09 -23.24 20.97
C ASP A 694 39.04 -24.17 20.17
N GLU A 695 39.05 -25.47 20.48
CA GLU A 695 39.81 -26.52 19.77
C GLU A 695 39.05 -27.16 18.57
N LYS A 696 37.78 -26.79 18.34
CA LYS A 696 36.95 -27.23 17.22
C LYS A 696 36.75 -26.11 16.21
#